data_AF-A0A8S2HYV5-F1
#
_entry.id   AF-A0A8S2HYV5-F1
#
_cell.length_a   1.000
_cell.length_b   1.000
_cell.length_c   1.000
_cell.angle_alpha   90.00
_cell.angle_beta   90.00
_cell.angle_gamma   90.00
#
_symmetry.space_group_name_H-M   'P 1'
#
loop_
_entity.id
_entity.type
_entity.pdbx_description
1 polymer ?
#
loop_
_entity_poly.entity_id
_entity_poly.type
_entity_poly.pdbx_seq_one_letter_code
_entity_poly.pdbx_strand_id
1 'polypeptide(L)'
;MLLRDADPSPSGNTLKGANIVKSKIDISKIKVWNYDDINLPKFDEANAVIAKWAIFKETNENSFVYFVLEIQVVPDNYHHQDEYHMRFRYEKQPITTDQNKNQIKIIQYMFTNDVNEQQQLFASYYNRIATMPRITKIKDMLPNNIGSKLLIQLLWHRRIDTQSIDDSICQLVESIWLESIGDLEEMLSVQPETITLKKIIEAEAVLLEQKRLLDTNIDTVSSEINTKFYSLIPHNSSFMLDLNNRRILTEKMNLCQMLRDMLTVNEITNWNIKASIEAKYRSLNCYINTIDKDSIEFGRITNMIKSSTNPNEEVIVHNIFEITRQTEAINFKATLNNQCQLFHGSKYSNFLGILSRGLLMPKIVVKEFGGTRSDIGHLGYGLYFSDSISTSLKYTVKSNQNGKRLLCICNVALGDSAQHYSYATDLTQPPENFHSVHGVQKTIDNHSMFEDNEYAIYNLDQQRLLYLVVVSWKPHDIISSVPTILPIIRDQIIDRQTSVEVPELIEDEVIQIAEQDYGLISAGQRLPLKEFHIRAQLVDVTAEVVLYQLYHNNSSRAIEAKYVFPLDEHSTVCGFEAHINNKVIVGIVKEKEQAKKEYREAIEKDYGAYLMDQEQPEVFSVSVGNLPPNCEVVIKITYVVELAIENDDIVFRLPAKVASWQSKMAIEDHNQTLLPSIGITATADSNKIQFSLKASITMPYEIRKLFSPTHRLRRKITDCQAMIELIDNIFDKDFILTITLTTIHIPRMLVETYASDSESRACMLTFYPKFDSEGQSTSTTEIIYIIDLSNSMDGNAQKQAKQLAHTFLSNMSIENNNNNILFNIVTFGSDSDECFPISSLLTKENLAKAKHFVLHSLDHRGNTDLFSVLYNYSLLPSYGGRNYILLSDGHLNDMKSILLLLKQKQMKYDRFFTCSISDTANKHDLKQLINSAGGGFGTVFDSNYRSKWKTKVLSILENVRQPCVNGIVIDWHTEQLDENNNFQFLQAPSHIHSLFNGMRLTVYGFINNCYKATLKANVNGHELTTTVFTSKITETTGKILHCLTARAIIDDWENGLLSTDDTVNELIKSQYKQHIIDLSTKYSIVSPFTSFVAIEERDKEDKNIQQGVNLLNIMVDKDIDLLPYIGWDGENSQ
;
A
#
# COMPACT_ATOMS: atom_id res chain seq x y z
N MET A 1 3.44 -18.58 -50.34
CA MET A 1 2.91 -18.02 -51.60
C MET A 1 1.53 -17.36 -51.38
N LEU A 2 1.40 -16.49 -50.36
CA LEU A 2 0.16 -15.81 -49.96
C LEU A 2 0.42 -14.32 -49.58
N LEU A 3 1.45 -13.71 -50.17
CA LEU A 3 1.86 -12.32 -49.94
C LEU A 3 1.78 -11.45 -51.21
N ARG A 4 0.99 -11.83 -52.24
CA ARG A 4 1.05 -11.14 -53.53
C ARG A 4 -0.22 -10.58 -54.17
N ASP A 5 -1.42 -10.79 -53.64
CA ASP A 5 -2.62 -10.25 -54.31
C ASP A 5 -3.56 -9.55 -53.34
N ALA A 6 -3.51 -8.21 -53.33
CA ALA A 6 -4.66 -7.30 -53.23
C ALA A 6 -4.15 -5.85 -53.07
N ASP A 7 -3.89 -5.21 -54.21
CA ASP A 7 -3.80 -3.75 -54.32
C ASP A 7 -5.20 -3.23 -54.71
N PRO A 8 -5.70 -2.19 -54.02
CA PRO A 8 -6.34 -1.13 -54.77
C PRO A 8 -5.79 0.23 -54.32
N SER A 9 -5.19 0.92 -55.29
CA SER A 9 -4.77 2.32 -55.22
C SER A 9 -5.85 3.25 -54.63
N PRO A 10 -5.50 4.22 -53.77
CA PRO A 10 -6.41 5.24 -53.28
C PRO A 10 -6.54 6.37 -54.32
N SER A 11 -7.77 6.64 -54.78
CA SER A 11 -8.11 7.89 -55.45
C SER A 11 -8.09 9.05 -54.44
N GLY A 12 -7.58 10.19 -54.90
CA GLY A 12 -7.03 11.24 -54.05
C GLY A 12 -8.04 12.06 -53.24
N ASN A 13 -7.55 12.56 -52.10
CA ASN A 13 -7.65 13.99 -51.78
C ASN A 13 -6.53 14.38 -50.81
N THR A 14 -5.80 15.42 -51.18
CA THR A 14 -4.64 15.98 -50.51
C THR A 14 -5.03 16.75 -49.25
N LEU A 15 -4.51 16.33 -48.09
CA LEU A 15 -4.23 17.21 -46.95
C LEU A 15 -2.72 17.16 -46.68
N LYS A 16 -2.03 18.20 -47.16
CA LYS A 16 -0.63 18.49 -46.84
C LYS A 16 -0.59 19.20 -45.48
N GLY A 17 0.18 18.66 -44.53
CA GLY A 17 0.62 19.39 -43.34
C GLY A 17 0.60 18.58 -42.05
N ALA A 18 1.68 17.83 -41.78
CA ALA A 18 2.23 17.53 -40.45
C ALA A 18 3.38 16.52 -40.61
N ASN A 19 4.60 16.93 -40.29
CA ASN A 19 5.75 16.03 -40.05
C ASN A 19 5.71 15.55 -38.58
N ILE A 20 6.23 14.34 -38.34
CA ILE A 20 6.45 13.65 -37.03
C ILE A 20 5.18 12.89 -36.54
N VAL A 21 5.06 11.56 -36.42
CA VAL A 21 5.92 10.37 -36.60
C VAL A 21 5.38 9.54 -37.78
N LYS A 22 6.05 9.56 -38.93
CA LYS A 22 5.82 8.59 -40.01
C LYS A 22 6.98 7.60 -40.00
N SER A 23 6.88 6.57 -39.19
CA SER A 23 7.42 5.26 -39.57
C SER A 23 6.25 4.29 -39.58
N LYS A 24 5.49 4.28 -40.68
CA LYS A 24 4.85 3.03 -41.08
C LYS A 24 6.01 2.08 -41.36
N ILE A 25 6.40 1.30 -40.36
CA ILE A 25 7.37 0.21 -40.55
C ILE A 25 6.79 -0.64 -41.67
N ASP A 26 7.60 -0.85 -42.71
CA ASP A 26 7.19 -1.64 -43.86
C ASP A 26 7.30 -3.12 -43.49
N ILE A 27 6.28 -3.61 -42.77
CA ILE A 27 6.18 -4.99 -42.29
C ILE A 27 6.37 -5.99 -43.46
N SER A 28 6.10 -5.59 -44.70
CA SER A 28 6.31 -6.43 -45.89
C SER A 28 7.79 -6.76 -46.16
N LYS A 29 8.73 -6.02 -45.57
CA LYS A 29 10.19 -6.25 -45.69
C LYS A 29 10.74 -7.20 -44.65
N ILE A 30 9.96 -7.54 -43.61
CA ILE A 30 10.42 -8.45 -42.55
C ILE A 30 10.40 -9.88 -43.09
N LYS A 31 11.53 -10.57 -42.96
CA LYS A 31 11.64 -11.95 -43.43
C LYS A 31 10.85 -12.90 -42.51
N VAL A 32 9.95 -13.67 -43.12
CA VAL A 32 9.18 -14.72 -42.45
C VAL A 32 9.86 -16.06 -42.68
N TRP A 33 10.10 -16.80 -41.61
CA TRP A 33 10.66 -18.14 -41.63
C TRP A 33 9.59 -19.16 -41.25
N ASN A 34 9.51 -20.29 -41.94
CA ASN A 34 8.68 -21.40 -41.49
C ASN A 34 9.44 -22.26 -40.48
N TYR A 35 8.71 -22.99 -39.63
CA TYR A 35 9.29 -23.87 -38.62
C TYR A 35 10.28 -24.92 -39.16
N ASP A 36 10.07 -25.40 -40.40
CA ASP A 36 10.92 -26.42 -41.05
C ASP A 36 12.07 -25.84 -41.89
N ASP A 37 12.31 -24.51 -41.85
CA ASP A 37 13.36 -23.89 -42.67
C ASP A 37 14.78 -24.25 -42.15
N ILE A 38 15.62 -24.82 -43.02
CA ILE A 38 16.98 -25.33 -42.69
C ILE A 38 17.91 -24.27 -42.09
N ASN A 39 17.70 -22.98 -42.42
CA ASN A 39 18.55 -21.87 -42.00
C ASN A 39 17.87 -20.97 -40.96
N LEU A 40 16.96 -21.52 -40.13
CA LEU A 40 16.30 -20.77 -39.06
C LEU A 40 17.34 -20.09 -38.16
N PRO A 41 17.18 -18.79 -37.83
CA PRO A 41 18.08 -18.10 -36.89
C PRO A 41 18.15 -18.78 -35.52
N LYS A 42 19.32 -18.72 -34.87
CA LYS A 42 19.52 -19.22 -33.50
C LYS A 42 18.74 -18.38 -32.49
N PHE A 43 18.11 -19.05 -31.54
CA PHE A 43 17.33 -18.47 -30.45
C PHE A 43 17.34 -19.44 -29.26
N ASP A 44 17.72 -18.96 -28.08
CA ASP A 44 17.77 -19.76 -26.86
C ASP A 44 16.37 -20.05 -26.29
N GLU A 45 15.76 -21.14 -26.76
CA GLU A 45 14.45 -21.58 -26.28
C GLU A 45 14.43 -22.04 -24.82
N ALA A 46 15.59 -22.40 -24.24
CA ALA A 46 15.65 -22.92 -22.88
C ALA A 46 15.49 -21.81 -21.85
N ASN A 47 16.00 -20.60 -22.15
CA ASN A 47 15.91 -19.43 -21.28
C ASN A 47 14.86 -18.40 -21.75
N ALA A 48 14.15 -18.67 -22.85
CA ALA A 48 13.12 -17.77 -23.36
C ALA A 48 11.86 -17.75 -22.49
N VAL A 49 11.22 -16.58 -22.41
CA VAL A 49 9.95 -16.33 -21.74
C VAL A 49 8.94 -15.69 -22.69
N ILE A 50 7.65 -15.77 -22.37
CA ILE A 50 6.58 -15.11 -23.13
C ILE A 50 6.39 -13.68 -22.61
N ALA A 51 6.64 -12.67 -23.43
CA ALA A 51 6.38 -11.27 -23.07
C ALA A 51 4.95 -10.83 -23.46
N LYS A 52 4.43 -11.37 -24.57
CA LYS A 52 3.06 -11.07 -25.02
C LYS A 52 2.46 -12.21 -25.80
N TRP A 53 1.15 -12.40 -25.70
CA TRP A 53 0.46 -13.44 -26.45
C TRP A 53 -1.00 -13.08 -26.74
N ALA A 54 -1.59 -13.75 -27.74
CA ALA A 54 -3.03 -13.74 -27.97
C ALA A 54 -3.46 -15.01 -28.69
N ILE A 55 -4.62 -15.53 -28.32
CA ILE A 55 -5.21 -16.71 -28.93
C ILE A 55 -6.59 -16.36 -29.45
N PHE A 56 -6.85 -16.75 -30.69
CA PHE A 56 -8.14 -16.60 -31.33
C PHE A 56 -8.64 -17.94 -31.83
N LYS A 57 -9.95 -18.16 -31.70
CA LYS A 57 -10.64 -19.34 -32.21
C LYS A 57 -11.69 -18.90 -33.23
N GLU A 58 -11.54 -19.34 -34.46
CA GLU A 58 -12.57 -19.22 -35.48
C GLU A 58 -13.49 -20.45 -35.40
N THR A 59 -14.80 -20.21 -35.30
CA THR A 59 -15.80 -21.27 -35.23
C THR A 59 -16.58 -21.39 -36.54
N ASN A 60 -16.47 -22.56 -37.18
CA ASN A 60 -17.24 -22.94 -38.37
C ASN A 60 -18.07 -24.20 -38.07
N GLU A 61 -19.12 -24.47 -38.87
CA GLU A 61 -20.16 -25.47 -38.59
C GLU A 61 -19.63 -26.87 -38.20
N ASN A 62 -18.49 -27.31 -38.75
CA ASN A 62 -17.85 -28.62 -38.47
C ASN A 62 -16.30 -28.54 -38.30
N SER A 63 -15.74 -27.35 -38.03
CA SER A 63 -14.30 -27.19 -37.86
C SER A 63 -13.97 -25.93 -37.07
N PHE A 64 -12.86 -25.95 -36.34
CA PHE A 64 -12.34 -24.78 -35.64
C PHE A 64 -10.94 -24.47 -36.14
N VAL A 65 -10.56 -23.19 -36.18
CA VAL A 65 -9.19 -22.78 -36.49
C VAL A 65 -8.64 -21.97 -35.32
N TYR A 66 -7.50 -22.40 -34.79
CA TYR A 66 -6.77 -21.65 -33.78
C TYR A 66 -5.73 -20.76 -34.43
N PHE A 67 -5.66 -19.53 -33.97
CA PHE A 67 -4.58 -18.59 -34.27
C PHE A 67 -3.87 -18.26 -32.96
N VAL A 68 -2.58 -18.51 -32.90
CA VAL A 68 -1.74 -18.22 -31.72
C VAL A 68 -0.67 -17.21 -32.11
N LEU A 69 -0.58 -16.15 -31.33
CA LEU A 69 0.39 -15.06 -31.46
C LEU A 69 1.25 -15.03 -30.21
N GLU A 70 2.57 -14.99 -30.36
CA GLU A 70 3.50 -14.97 -29.22
C GLU A 70 4.69 -14.04 -29.51
N ILE A 71 5.02 -13.16 -28.57
CA ILE A 71 6.33 -12.49 -28.49
C ILE A 71 7.13 -13.25 -27.44
N GLN A 72 8.23 -13.87 -27.89
CA GLN A 72 9.16 -14.62 -27.05
C GLN A 72 10.45 -13.83 -26.88
N VAL A 73 10.94 -13.75 -25.65
CA VAL A 73 12.08 -12.91 -25.26
C VAL A 73 13.07 -13.74 -24.45
N VAL A 74 14.37 -13.60 -24.75
CA VAL A 74 15.46 -14.11 -23.91
C VAL A 74 15.90 -12.96 -23.00
N PRO A 75 15.74 -13.07 -21.67
CA PRO A 75 16.14 -12.01 -20.74
C PRO A 75 17.64 -11.69 -20.84
N ASP A 76 17.99 -10.42 -20.65
CA ASP A 76 19.36 -9.90 -20.84
C ASP A 76 20.44 -10.66 -20.06
N ASN A 77 20.09 -11.22 -18.90
CA ASN A 77 21.00 -11.99 -18.05
C ASN A 77 21.54 -13.28 -18.71
N TYR A 78 20.88 -13.74 -19.78
CA TYR A 78 21.21 -14.98 -20.49
C TYR A 78 21.65 -14.75 -21.93
N HIS A 79 21.87 -13.49 -22.34
CA HIS A 79 22.15 -13.19 -23.73
C HIS A 79 23.61 -13.45 -24.15
N HIS A 80 23.77 -14.16 -25.26
CA HIS A 80 25.03 -14.33 -25.98
C HIS A 80 25.08 -13.41 -27.20
N GLN A 81 26.19 -12.68 -27.42
CA GLN A 81 26.32 -11.63 -28.45
C GLN A 81 25.96 -12.03 -29.90
N ASP A 82 25.87 -13.33 -30.21
CA ASP A 82 25.62 -13.87 -31.54
C ASP A 82 24.17 -14.35 -31.78
N GLU A 83 23.24 -14.16 -30.83
CA GLU A 83 21.86 -14.67 -30.91
C GLU A 83 20.79 -13.56 -30.94
N TYR A 84 19.58 -13.88 -31.42
CA TYR A 84 18.47 -12.93 -31.36
C TYR A 84 17.84 -12.94 -29.96
N HIS A 85 17.66 -11.76 -29.37
CA HIS A 85 16.99 -11.60 -28.07
C HIS A 85 15.47 -11.77 -28.10
N MET A 86 14.83 -11.57 -29.26
CA MET A 86 13.37 -11.56 -29.37
C MET A 86 12.91 -12.17 -30.69
N ARG A 87 11.78 -12.89 -30.67
CA ARG A 87 11.10 -13.37 -31.87
C ARG A 87 9.58 -13.30 -31.73
N PHE A 88 8.90 -13.02 -32.84
CA PHE A 88 7.46 -13.16 -32.96
C PHE A 88 7.13 -14.49 -33.63
N ARG A 89 6.30 -15.29 -32.97
CA ARG A 89 5.79 -16.58 -33.44
C ARG A 89 4.31 -16.46 -33.76
N TYR A 90 3.95 -16.91 -34.96
CA TYR A 90 2.58 -17.02 -35.43
C TYR A 90 2.26 -18.48 -35.74
N GLU A 91 1.16 -18.99 -35.21
CA GLU A 91 0.64 -20.32 -35.53
C GLU A 91 -0.81 -20.23 -36.00
N LYS A 92 -1.11 -20.94 -37.09
CA LYS A 92 -2.48 -21.20 -37.55
C LYS A 92 -2.67 -22.70 -37.65
N GLN A 93 -3.60 -23.23 -36.86
CA GLN A 93 -3.88 -24.67 -36.83
C GLN A 93 -5.38 -24.96 -36.97
N PRO A 94 -5.82 -25.56 -38.09
CA PRO A 94 -7.18 -26.06 -38.23
C PRO A 94 -7.35 -27.39 -37.47
N ILE A 95 -8.47 -27.54 -36.75
CA ILE A 95 -8.94 -28.79 -36.16
C ILE A 95 -10.27 -29.16 -36.82
N THR A 96 -10.33 -30.34 -37.43
CA THR A 96 -11.58 -30.92 -37.95
C THR A 96 -11.73 -32.36 -37.50
N THR A 97 -12.97 -32.82 -37.37
CA THR A 97 -13.34 -34.22 -37.09
C THR A 97 -13.17 -35.13 -38.30
N ASP A 98 -12.94 -34.57 -39.49
CA ASP A 98 -12.89 -35.31 -40.75
C ASP A 98 -11.44 -35.67 -41.14
N GLN A 99 -11.07 -36.95 -41.01
CA GLN A 99 -9.70 -37.44 -41.19
C GLN A 99 -9.17 -37.33 -42.64
N ASN A 100 -10.03 -37.01 -43.62
CA ASN A 100 -9.68 -36.96 -45.05
C ASN A 100 -9.32 -35.56 -45.57
N LYS A 101 -9.33 -34.50 -44.75
CA LYS A 101 -8.91 -33.16 -45.17
C LYS A 101 -7.44 -32.91 -44.82
N ASN A 102 -6.64 -32.53 -45.82
CA ASN A 102 -5.27 -32.04 -45.60
C ASN A 102 -5.28 -30.83 -44.66
N GLN A 103 -4.86 -31.03 -43.41
CA GLN A 103 -4.70 -29.98 -42.41
C GLN A 103 -3.30 -29.39 -42.55
N ILE A 104 -3.17 -28.21 -43.18
CA ILE A 104 -1.90 -27.50 -43.24
C ILE A 104 -1.76 -26.70 -41.94
N LYS A 105 -0.97 -27.22 -41.00
CA LYS A 105 -0.48 -26.47 -39.84
C LYS A 105 0.57 -25.47 -40.31
N ILE A 106 0.41 -24.20 -39.95
CA ILE A 106 1.37 -23.14 -40.28
C ILE A 106 1.99 -22.66 -38.99
N ILE A 107 3.32 -22.76 -38.86
CA ILE A 107 4.10 -22.10 -37.81
C ILE A 107 5.14 -21.21 -38.50
N GLN A 108 5.15 -19.94 -38.13
CA GLN A 108 6.02 -18.92 -38.69
C GLN A 108 6.76 -18.16 -37.59
N TYR A 109 8.02 -17.82 -37.86
CA TYR A 109 8.89 -17.04 -37.01
C TYR A 109 9.36 -15.76 -37.72
N MET A 110 9.35 -14.65 -37.01
CA MET A 110 9.83 -13.35 -37.46
C MET A 110 10.84 -12.81 -36.44
N PHE A 111 12.06 -12.59 -36.90
CA PHE A 111 13.18 -12.09 -36.10
C PHE A 111 13.47 -10.65 -36.51
N THR A 112 13.59 -9.76 -35.53
CA THR A 112 14.00 -8.37 -35.74
C THR A 112 14.92 -7.96 -34.60
N ASN A 113 15.84 -7.05 -34.87
CA ASN A 113 16.68 -6.44 -33.83
C ASN A 113 16.04 -5.15 -33.26
N ASP A 114 15.03 -4.61 -33.95
CA ASP A 114 14.23 -3.49 -33.46
C ASP A 114 12.99 -4.05 -32.75
N VAL A 115 12.85 -3.71 -31.48
CA VAL A 115 11.76 -4.19 -30.63
C VAL A 115 10.44 -3.46 -30.91
N ASN A 116 10.49 -2.22 -31.38
CA ASN A 116 9.29 -1.51 -31.84
C ASN A 116 8.70 -2.20 -33.07
N GLU A 117 9.55 -2.76 -33.95
CA GLU A 117 9.10 -3.58 -35.09
C GLU A 117 8.35 -4.84 -34.61
N GLN A 118 8.84 -5.54 -33.58
CA GLN A 118 8.16 -6.72 -33.01
C GLN A 118 6.78 -6.39 -32.45
N GLN A 119 6.69 -5.31 -31.67
CA GLN A 119 5.43 -4.87 -31.09
C GLN A 119 4.42 -4.48 -32.18
N GLN A 120 4.85 -3.78 -33.22
CA GLN A 120 4.01 -3.41 -34.35
C GLN A 120 3.57 -4.63 -35.18
N LEU A 121 4.45 -5.61 -35.37
CA LEU A 121 4.12 -6.90 -36.00
C LEU A 121 2.99 -7.61 -35.25
N PHE A 122 3.15 -7.77 -33.94
CA PHE A 122 2.15 -8.40 -33.08
C PHE A 122 0.81 -7.67 -33.17
N ALA A 123 0.81 -6.34 -33.02
CA ALA A 123 -0.41 -5.53 -33.11
C ALA A 123 -1.08 -5.62 -34.50
N SER A 124 -0.30 -5.65 -35.59
CA SER A 124 -0.84 -5.80 -36.94
C SER A 124 -1.52 -7.15 -37.15
N TYR A 125 -0.90 -8.25 -36.72
CA TYR A 125 -1.50 -9.58 -36.82
C TYR A 125 -2.73 -9.71 -35.90
N TYR A 126 -2.63 -9.20 -34.67
CA TYR A 126 -3.72 -9.17 -33.70
C TYR A 126 -4.95 -8.47 -34.28
N ASN A 127 -4.79 -7.23 -34.75
CA ASN A 127 -5.90 -6.44 -35.28
C ASN A 127 -6.52 -7.11 -36.52
N ARG A 128 -5.70 -7.65 -37.43
CA ARG A 128 -6.20 -8.35 -38.62
C ARG A 128 -7.07 -9.55 -38.24
N ILE A 129 -6.64 -10.37 -37.27
CA ILE A 129 -7.37 -11.56 -36.84
C ILE A 129 -8.62 -11.16 -36.03
N ALA A 130 -8.52 -10.19 -35.13
CA ALA A 130 -9.64 -9.71 -34.31
C ALA A 130 -10.81 -9.15 -35.13
N THR A 131 -10.56 -8.67 -36.36
CA THR A 131 -11.61 -8.18 -37.28
C THR A 131 -12.25 -9.26 -38.16
N MET A 132 -11.80 -10.52 -38.09
CA MET A 132 -12.38 -11.60 -38.90
C MET A 132 -13.76 -12.01 -38.37
N PRO A 133 -14.69 -12.40 -39.25
CA PRO A 133 -16.00 -12.88 -38.82
C PRO A 133 -15.88 -14.22 -38.07
N ARG A 134 -16.76 -14.45 -37.09
CA ARG A 134 -16.84 -15.70 -36.29
C ARG A 134 -15.56 -16.04 -35.50
N ILE A 135 -14.69 -15.06 -35.28
CA ILE A 135 -13.55 -15.18 -34.38
C ILE A 135 -13.94 -14.76 -32.97
N THR A 136 -13.54 -15.56 -32.00
CA THR A 136 -13.54 -15.20 -30.59
C THR A 136 -12.11 -15.20 -30.07
N LYS A 137 -11.73 -14.14 -29.35
CA LYS A 137 -10.51 -14.17 -28.54
C LYS A 137 -10.78 -15.14 -27.40
N ILE A 138 -9.89 -16.11 -27.21
CA ILE A 138 -10.00 -17.07 -26.12
C ILE A 138 -8.80 -16.90 -25.21
N LYS A 139 -9.03 -17.14 -23.93
CA LYS A 139 -7.98 -17.25 -22.91
C LYS A 139 -7.87 -18.68 -22.37
N ASP A 140 -8.75 -19.54 -22.85
CA ASP A 140 -8.86 -20.92 -22.42
C ASP A 140 -7.72 -21.77 -22.96
N MET A 141 -7.67 -22.97 -22.41
CA MET A 141 -6.64 -23.93 -22.68
C MET A 141 -6.57 -24.35 -24.15
N LEU A 142 -5.34 -24.43 -24.64
CA LEU A 142 -5.03 -25.00 -25.94
C LEU A 142 -4.83 -26.51 -25.79
N PRO A 143 -5.28 -27.33 -26.77
CA PRO A 143 -4.82 -28.71 -26.88
C PRO A 143 -3.29 -28.77 -26.86
N ASN A 144 -2.69 -29.83 -26.28
CA ASN A 144 -1.23 -29.95 -26.06
C ASN A 144 -0.36 -29.79 -27.33
N ASN A 145 -0.96 -29.82 -28.52
CA ASN A 145 -0.30 -29.66 -29.81
C ASN A 145 -0.45 -28.25 -30.44
N ILE A 146 -1.06 -27.28 -29.75
CA ILE A 146 -1.27 -25.90 -30.22
C ILE A 146 -0.57 -24.93 -29.28
N GLY A 147 0.21 -23.99 -29.83
CA GLY A 147 1.04 -23.06 -29.07
C GLY A 147 2.44 -23.61 -28.80
N SER A 148 3.35 -22.74 -28.37
CA SER A 148 4.68 -23.17 -27.90
C SER A 148 4.60 -23.84 -26.52
N LYS A 149 5.61 -24.66 -26.19
CA LYS A 149 5.75 -25.25 -24.83
C LYS A 149 5.75 -24.18 -23.74
N LEU A 150 6.39 -23.04 -24.00
CA LEU A 150 6.45 -21.88 -23.09
C LEU A 150 5.06 -21.28 -22.85
N LEU A 151 4.28 -21.06 -23.91
CA LEU A 151 2.92 -20.56 -23.80
C LEU A 151 2.01 -21.55 -23.05
N ILE A 152 2.12 -22.84 -23.36
CA ILE A 152 1.34 -23.88 -22.67
C ILE A 152 1.64 -23.88 -21.17
N GLN A 153 2.91 -23.78 -20.77
CA GLN A 153 3.31 -23.66 -19.36
C GLN A 153 2.75 -22.40 -18.69
N LEU A 154 2.75 -21.26 -19.39
CA LEU A 154 2.16 -20.01 -18.89
C LEU A 154 0.64 -20.13 -18.71
N LEU A 155 -0.06 -20.72 -19.68
CA LEU A 155 -1.52 -20.93 -19.62
C LEU A 155 -1.94 -21.93 -18.54
N TRP A 156 -1.08 -22.90 -18.19
CA TRP A 156 -1.33 -23.81 -17.07
C TRP A 156 -1.46 -23.08 -15.75
N HIS A 157 -0.72 -21.98 -15.54
CA HIS A 157 -0.90 -21.20 -14.32
C HIS A 157 -2.27 -20.49 -14.30
N ARG A 158 -2.70 -19.95 -15.45
CA ARG A 158 -4.02 -19.30 -15.60
C ARG A 158 -5.21 -20.27 -15.53
N ARG A 159 -5.00 -21.60 -15.54
CA ARG A 159 -6.07 -22.62 -15.37
C ARG A 159 -6.74 -22.58 -14.00
N ILE A 160 -6.07 -21.99 -13.00
CA ILE A 160 -6.55 -21.97 -11.61
C ILE A 160 -8.00 -21.41 -11.55
N ASP A 161 -8.34 -20.44 -12.40
CA ASP A 161 -9.66 -19.80 -12.37
C ASP A 161 -10.74 -20.49 -13.24
N THR A 162 -10.37 -21.33 -14.21
CA THR A 162 -11.25 -21.67 -15.35
C THR A 162 -11.66 -23.14 -15.46
N GLN A 163 -11.04 -24.06 -14.72
CA GLN A 163 -11.27 -25.50 -14.90
C GLN A 163 -12.09 -26.15 -13.75
N SER A 164 -12.90 -27.16 -14.10
CA SER A 164 -13.47 -28.09 -13.13
C SER A 164 -12.38 -28.88 -12.42
N ILE A 165 -12.38 -28.87 -11.10
CA ILE A 165 -11.35 -29.49 -10.26
C ILE A 165 -11.66 -30.98 -10.06
N ASP A 166 -10.65 -31.84 -10.24
CA ASP A 166 -10.77 -33.27 -9.96
C ASP A 166 -11.16 -33.53 -8.50
N ASP A 167 -11.97 -34.56 -8.25
CA ASP A 167 -12.42 -34.91 -6.89
C ASP A 167 -11.24 -35.17 -5.92
N SER A 168 -10.14 -35.73 -6.42
CA SER A 168 -8.90 -35.95 -5.65
C SER A 168 -8.26 -34.64 -5.18
N ILE A 169 -8.28 -33.62 -6.03
CA ILE A 169 -7.75 -32.29 -5.72
C ILE A 169 -8.72 -31.58 -4.77
N CYS A 170 -10.03 -31.68 -4.99
CA CYS A 170 -11.04 -31.16 -4.06
C CYS A 170 -10.84 -31.72 -2.64
N GLN A 171 -10.62 -33.04 -2.51
CA GLN A 171 -10.36 -33.67 -1.21
C GLN A 171 -9.05 -33.18 -0.58
N LEU A 172 -7.99 -33.01 -1.38
CA LEU A 172 -6.71 -32.48 -0.91
C LEU A 172 -6.89 -31.06 -0.36
N VAL A 173 -7.47 -30.16 -1.16
CA VAL A 173 -7.69 -28.76 -0.78
C VAL A 173 -8.53 -28.70 0.49
N GLU A 174 -9.70 -29.34 0.52
CA GLU A 174 -10.58 -29.30 1.69
C GLU A 174 -9.87 -29.83 2.95
N SER A 175 -9.06 -30.89 2.83
CA SER A 175 -8.30 -31.42 3.96
C SER A 175 -7.24 -30.46 4.50
N ILE A 176 -6.53 -29.73 3.61
CA ILE A 176 -5.52 -28.74 4.02
C ILE A 176 -6.20 -27.60 4.77
N TRP A 177 -7.34 -27.13 4.26
CA TRP A 177 -8.12 -26.06 4.87
C TRP A 177 -8.65 -26.44 6.25
N LEU A 178 -9.28 -27.60 6.38
CA LEU A 178 -9.85 -28.06 7.65
C LEU A 178 -8.80 -28.30 8.71
N GLU A 179 -7.66 -28.90 8.34
CA GLU A 179 -6.57 -29.10 9.28
C GLU A 179 -5.99 -27.75 9.73
N SER A 180 -5.84 -26.79 8.81
CA SER A 180 -5.33 -25.46 9.13
C SER A 180 -6.27 -24.67 10.05
N ILE A 181 -7.57 -24.69 9.76
CA ILE A 181 -8.57 -24.01 10.61
C ILE A 181 -8.67 -24.71 11.96
N GLY A 182 -8.70 -26.05 11.99
CA GLY A 182 -8.78 -26.81 13.23
C GLY A 182 -7.60 -26.55 14.16
N ASP A 183 -6.38 -26.50 13.63
CA ASP A 183 -5.17 -26.15 14.39
C ASP A 183 -5.28 -24.74 15.00
N LEU A 184 -5.85 -23.76 14.28
CA LEU A 184 -6.05 -22.40 14.78
C LEU A 184 -7.16 -22.33 15.84
N GLU A 185 -8.30 -22.98 15.60
CA GLU A 185 -9.43 -23.03 16.53
C GLU A 185 -9.08 -23.73 17.85
N GLU A 186 -8.17 -24.72 17.82
CA GLU A 186 -7.66 -25.34 19.04
C GLU A 186 -6.86 -24.33 19.89
N MET A 187 -6.05 -23.48 19.25
CA MET A 187 -5.16 -22.55 19.94
C MET A 187 -5.85 -21.24 20.37
N LEU A 188 -6.83 -20.75 19.60
CA LEU A 188 -7.43 -19.42 19.75
C LEU A 188 -8.77 -19.46 20.48
N SER A 189 -9.06 -18.41 21.25
CA SER A 189 -10.35 -18.25 21.93
C SER A 189 -11.40 -17.49 21.12
N VAL A 190 -10.98 -16.90 19.99
CA VAL A 190 -11.84 -16.22 19.02
C VAL A 190 -11.74 -16.89 17.67
N GLN A 191 -12.77 -16.71 16.84
CA GLN A 191 -12.77 -17.19 15.46
C GLN A 191 -11.65 -16.49 14.65
N PRO A 192 -10.82 -17.22 13.87
CA PRO A 192 -9.67 -16.65 13.17
C PRO A 192 -9.99 -15.44 12.28
N GLU A 193 -11.20 -15.40 11.70
CA GLU A 193 -11.70 -14.35 10.80
C GLU A 193 -11.86 -13.00 11.51
N THR A 194 -11.95 -12.99 12.83
CA THR A 194 -12.07 -11.76 13.63
C THR A 194 -10.72 -11.09 13.88
N ILE A 195 -9.61 -11.77 13.58
CA ILE A 195 -8.26 -11.25 13.72
C ILE A 195 -7.90 -10.56 12.40
N THR A 196 -7.55 -9.28 12.46
CA THR A 196 -7.18 -8.50 11.26
C THR A 196 -5.68 -8.62 10.98
N LEU A 197 -5.28 -8.41 9.72
CA LEU A 197 -3.86 -8.41 9.33
C LEU A 197 -3.04 -7.41 10.15
N LYS A 198 -3.60 -6.23 10.44
CA LYS A 198 -2.99 -5.22 11.32
C LYS A 198 -2.65 -5.79 12.70
N LYS A 199 -3.59 -6.49 13.36
CA LYS A 199 -3.35 -7.13 14.66
C LYS A 199 -2.24 -8.19 14.60
N ILE A 200 -2.15 -8.94 13.50
CA ILE A 200 -1.10 -9.94 13.30
C ILE A 200 0.27 -9.26 13.17
N ILE A 201 0.37 -8.21 12.35
CA ILE A 201 1.63 -7.46 12.18
C ILE A 201 2.07 -6.84 13.50
N GLU A 202 1.15 -6.23 14.26
CA GLU A 202 1.43 -5.71 15.61
C GLU A 202 1.88 -6.83 16.57
N ALA A 203 1.24 -8.01 16.52
CA ALA A 203 1.61 -9.14 17.35
C ALA A 203 2.98 -9.71 16.99
N GLU A 204 3.31 -9.83 15.70
CA GLU A 204 4.65 -10.22 15.25
C GLU A 204 5.71 -9.19 15.69
N ALA A 205 5.41 -7.89 15.62
CA ALA A 205 6.30 -6.84 16.10
C ALA A 205 6.57 -6.98 17.61
N VAL A 206 5.53 -7.28 18.42
CA VAL A 206 5.69 -7.58 19.86
C VAL A 206 6.57 -8.81 20.10
N LEU A 207 6.43 -9.86 19.29
CA LEU A 207 7.30 -11.05 19.39
C LEU A 207 8.75 -10.74 18.99
N LEU A 208 8.98 -9.89 17.98
CA LEU A 208 10.32 -9.43 17.60
C LEU A 208 10.95 -8.55 18.69
N GLU A 209 10.17 -7.71 19.34
CA GLU A 209 10.61 -6.91 20.49
C GLU A 209 11.06 -7.80 21.64
N GLN A 210 10.23 -8.79 22.01
CA GLN A 210 10.55 -9.78 23.02
C GLN A 210 11.84 -10.55 22.68
N LYS A 211 12.00 -10.93 21.40
CA LYS A 211 13.22 -11.59 20.92
C LYS A 211 14.44 -10.71 21.17
N ARG A 212 14.39 -9.44 20.77
CA ARG A 212 15.50 -8.48 20.95
C ARG A 212 15.88 -8.32 22.43
N LEU A 213 14.90 -8.26 23.33
CA LEU A 213 15.14 -8.17 24.77
C LEU A 213 15.86 -9.41 25.31
N LEU A 214 15.38 -10.60 24.93
CA LEU A 214 16.01 -11.88 25.27
C LEU A 214 17.45 -11.97 24.71
N ASP A 215 17.72 -11.37 23.56
CA ASP A 215 19.05 -11.35 22.94
C ASP A 215 20.02 -10.39 23.65
N THR A 216 19.53 -9.36 24.35
CA THR A 216 20.38 -8.42 25.11
C THR A 216 20.72 -8.85 26.54
N ASN A 217 20.35 -10.07 26.97
CA ASN A 217 20.46 -10.58 28.35
C ASN A 217 19.86 -9.63 29.42
N ILE A 218 18.90 -8.81 29.02
CA ILE A 218 18.12 -8.02 29.97
C ILE A 218 16.96 -8.93 30.41
N ASP A 219 17.16 -9.72 31.48
CA ASP A 219 16.16 -10.61 32.08
C ASP A 219 14.94 -9.87 32.69
N THR A 220 14.90 -8.55 32.52
CA THR A 220 13.81 -7.68 32.93
C THR A 220 13.27 -7.03 31.66
N VAL A 221 12.10 -7.41 31.17
CA VAL A 221 10.79 -6.75 31.42
C VAL A 221 9.85 -7.28 30.30
N SER A 222 8.52 -7.48 30.40
CA SER A 222 7.46 -7.06 31.32
C SER A 222 6.31 -8.09 31.21
N SER A 223 5.54 -8.32 32.28
CA SER A 223 4.20 -8.92 32.15
C SER A 223 3.33 -8.21 31.08
N GLU A 224 3.65 -6.96 30.76
CA GLU A 224 3.02 -6.16 29.71
C GLU A 224 3.21 -6.73 28.30
N ILE A 225 4.38 -7.28 27.93
CA ILE A 225 4.59 -7.85 26.57
C ILE A 225 3.73 -9.10 26.38
N ASN A 226 3.74 -10.00 27.37
CA ASN A 226 2.85 -11.17 27.41
C ASN A 226 1.38 -10.71 27.31
N THR A 227 0.98 -9.72 28.12
CA THR A 227 -0.39 -9.18 28.11
C THR A 227 -0.77 -8.58 26.76
N LYS A 228 0.14 -7.82 26.14
CA LYS A 228 -0.05 -7.17 24.83
C LYS A 228 -0.17 -8.19 23.70
N PHE A 229 0.67 -9.22 23.67
CA PHE A 229 0.56 -10.27 22.66
C PHE A 229 -0.77 -11.02 22.77
N TYR A 230 -1.16 -11.44 23.98
CA TYR A 230 -2.39 -12.20 24.19
C TYR A 230 -3.67 -11.35 24.09
N SER A 231 -3.59 -10.02 24.18
CA SER A 231 -4.72 -9.13 23.86
C SER A 231 -4.89 -8.92 22.35
N LEU A 232 -3.80 -8.90 21.59
CA LEU A 232 -3.81 -8.82 20.13
C LEU A 232 -4.29 -10.13 19.48
N ILE A 233 -3.78 -11.27 19.97
CA ILE A 233 -4.12 -12.61 19.51
C ILE A 233 -4.71 -13.40 20.70
N PRO A 234 -6.04 -13.41 20.88
CA PRO A 234 -6.69 -14.09 22.00
C PRO A 234 -6.53 -15.61 21.92
N HIS A 235 -5.89 -16.19 22.94
CA HIS A 235 -5.65 -17.63 23.02
C HIS A 235 -6.62 -18.32 23.99
N ASN A 236 -6.80 -19.63 23.80
CA ASN A 236 -7.35 -20.49 24.84
C ASN A 236 -6.37 -20.57 26.03
N SER A 237 -6.89 -20.70 27.25
CA SER A 237 -6.10 -20.59 28.49
C SER A 237 -4.93 -21.59 28.58
N SER A 238 -5.08 -22.79 28.00
CA SER A 238 -4.03 -23.82 27.92
C SER A 238 -2.86 -23.44 27.02
N PHE A 239 -3.03 -22.45 26.12
CA PHE A 239 -2.02 -22.00 25.17
C PHE A 239 -1.43 -20.63 25.50
N MET A 240 -1.84 -20.03 26.62
CA MET A 240 -1.25 -18.81 27.18
C MET A 240 0.02 -19.16 27.97
N LEU A 241 1.13 -19.27 27.26
CA LEU A 241 2.44 -19.67 27.79
C LEU A 241 3.40 -18.47 27.87
N ASP A 242 4.42 -18.57 28.72
CA ASP A 242 5.38 -17.46 28.91
C ASP A 242 6.29 -17.29 27.67
N LEU A 243 6.28 -16.09 27.08
CA LEU A 243 7.07 -15.74 25.90
C LEU A 243 8.58 -15.57 26.20
N ASN A 244 9.00 -15.60 27.47
CA ASN A 244 10.42 -15.68 27.83
C ASN A 244 11.06 -16.99 27.36
N ASN A 245 10.26 -18.04 27.16
CA ASN A 245 10.76 -19.28 26.59
C ASN A 245 10.92 -19.13 25.07
N ARG A 246 12.17 -19.08 24.58
CA ARG A 246 12.51 -18.97 23.15
C ARG A 246 11.80 -20.02 22.26
N ARG A 247 11.52 -21.22 22.79
CA ARG A 247 10.74 -22.23 22.06
C ARG A 247 9.30 -21.78 21.85
N ILE A 248 8.65 -21.32 22.91
CA ILE A 248 7.28 -20.80 22.87
C ILE A 248 7.20 -19.56 21.98
N LEU A 249 8.17 -18.64 22.10
CA LEU A 249 8.26 -17.46 21.23
C LEU A 249 8.25 -17.84 19.76
N THR A 250 9.03 -18.85 19.37
CA THR A 250 9.06 -19.33 17.98
C THR A 250 7.76 -20.02 17.57
N GLU A 251 7.16 -20.81 18.46
CA GLU A 251 5.85 -21.42 18.23
C GLU A 251 4.78 -20.34 18.00
N LYS A 252 4.83 -19.21 18.73
CA LYS A 252 3.94 -18.06 18.52
C LYS A 252 4.22 -17.29 17.24
N MET A 253 5.48 -17.14 16.83
CA MET A 253 5.80 -16.55 15.52
C MET A 253 5.29 -17.42 14.36
N ASN A 254 5.38 -18.75 14.48
CA ASN A 254 4.79 -19.67 13.51
C ASN A 254 3.26 -19.57 13.48
N LEU A 255 2.60 -19.41 14.64
CA LEU A 255 1.16 -19.15 14.71
C LEU A 255 0.78 -17.85 13.99
N CYS A 256 1.50 -16.76 14.22
CA CYS A 256 1.25 -15.50 13.50
C CYS A 256 1.42 -15.66 11.99
N GLN A 257 2.44 -16.41 11.55
CA GLN A 257 2.62 -16.72 10.12
C GLN A 257 1.44 -17.55 9.57
N MET A 258 0.97 -18.54 10.34
CA MET A 258 -0.17 -19.37 9.93
C MET A 258 -1.46 -18.56 9.84
N LEU A 259 -1.71 -17.65 10.79
CA LEU A 259 -2.82 -16.70 10.71
C LEU A 259 -2.69 -15.79 9.50
N ARG A 260 -1.50 -15.28 9.21
CA ARG A 260 -1.24 -14.43 8.03
C ARG A 260 -1.53 -15.18 6.72
N ASP A 261 -1.06 -16.41 6.63
CA ASP A 261 -1.31 -17.29 5.48
C ASP A 261 -2.82 -17.53 5.32
N MET A 262 -3.52 -17.81 6.43
CA MET A 262 -4.96 -18.04 6.43
C MET A 262 -5.75 -16.79 6.02
N LEU A 263 -5.41 -15.60 6.54
CA LEU A 263 -6.07 -14.35 6.16
C LEU A 263 -5.85 -13.98 4.70
N THR A 264 -4.62 -14.11 4.20
CA THR A 264 -4.28 -13.81 2.80
C THR A 264 -5.10 -14.68 1.85
N VAL A 265 -5.21 -15.97 2.18
CA VAL A 265 -5.99 -16.94 1.40
C VAL A 265 -7.49 -16.67 1.56
N ASN A 266 -7.95 -16.19 2.71
CA ASN A 266 -9.35 -15.83 2.96
C ASN A 266 -9.80 -14.52 2.30
N GLU A 267 -8.94 -13.52 2.14
CA GLU A 267 -9.27 -12.31 1.36
C GLU A 267 -9.73 -12.70 -0.06
N ILE A 268 -9.08 -13.71 -0.65
CA ILE A 268 -9.41 -14.27 -1.95
C ILE A 268 -10.75 -15.04 -1.92
N THR A 269 -11.16 -15.63 -0.79
CA THR A 269 -12.46 -16.30 -0.64
C THR A 269 -13.57 -15.37 -0.12
N ASN A 270 -13.30 -14.06 -0.04
CA ASN A 270 -14.15 -13.05 0.57
C ASN A 270 -14.50 -13.36 2.04
N TRP A 271 -13.49 -13.79 2.79
CA TRP A 271 -13.55 -14.08 4.24
C TRP A 271 -14.59 -15.13 4.62
N ASN A 272 -14.99 -15.98 3.67
CA ASN A 272 -16.03 -16.96 3.87
C ASN A 272 -15.42 -18.36 3.99
N ILE A 273 -15.41 -18.91 5.20
CA ILE A 273 -14.96 -20.30 5.46
C ILE A 273 -15.80 -21.33 4.70
N LYS A 274 -17.07 -20.99 4.42
CA LYS A 274 -17.99 -21.80 3.61
C LYS A 274 -17.88 -21.49 2.11
N ALA A 275 -16.80 -20.81 1.69
CA ALA A 275 -16.50 -20.63 0.29
C ALA A 275 -16.44 -21.98 -0.43
N SER A 276 -16.78 -21.95 -1.71
CA SER A 276 -16.72 -23.12 -2.56
C SER A 276 -15.31 -23.72 -2.59
N ILE A 277 -15.24 -25.01 -2.89
CA ILE A 277 -13.95 -25.68 -3.04
C ILE A 277 -13.11 -25.05 -4.16
N GLU A 278 -13.75 -24.50 -5.18
CA GLU A 278 -13.10 -23.76 -6.26
C GLU A 278 -12.44 -22.48 -5.77
N ALA A 279 -13.11 -21.68 -4.93
CA ALA A 279 -12.51 -20.48 -4.33
C ALA A 279 -11.34 -20.84 -3.38
N LYS A 280 -11.50 -21.91 -2.59
CA LYS A 280 -10.44 -22.45 -1.73
C LYS A 280 -9.22 -22.94 -2.51
N TYR A 281 -9.42 -23.48 -3.72
CA TYR A 281 -8.33 -23.89 -4.60
C TYR A 281 -7.63 -22.68 -5.24
N ARG A 282 -8.41 -21.72 -5.75
CA ARG A 282 -7.87 -20.51 -6.39
C ARG A 282 -6.96 -19.70 -5.49
N SER A 283 -7.33 -19.61 -4.22
CA SER A 283 -6.59 -18.89 -3.19
C SER A 283 -5.25 -19.54 -2.80
N LEU A 284 -5.02 -20.82 -3.15
CA LEU A 284 -3.70 -21.45 -3.03
C LEU A 284 -2.70 -20.95 -4.07
N ASN A 285 -3.11 -20.16 -5.07
CA ASN A 285 -2.24 -19.54 -6.07
C ASN A 285 -1.20 -20.50 -6.69
N CYS A 286 -1.57 -21.78 -6.82
CA CYS A 286 -0.71 -22.84 -7.32
C CYS A 286 -1.52 -23.77 -8.22
N TYR A 287 -0.92 -24.19 -9.32
CA TYR A 287 -1.53 -25.18 -10.19
C TYR A 287 -1.23 -26.57 -9.63
N ILE A 288 -2.28 -27.38 -9.44
CA ILE A 288 -2.20 -28.75 -8.95
C ILE A 288 -2.77 -29.68 -10.01
N ASN A 289 -2.01 -30.68 -10.40
CA ASN A 289 -2.44 -31.71 -11.33
C ASN A 289 -2.32 -33.10 -10.70
N THR A 290 -3.36 -33.94 -10.85
CA THR A 290 -3.30 -35.32 -10.36
C THR A 290 -2.44 -36.15 -11.31
N ILE A 291 -1.41 -36.81 -10.80
CA ILE A 291 -0.65 -37.78 -11.58
C ILE A 291 -1.38 -39.12 -11.58
N ASP A 292 -1.67 -39.63 -12.78
CA ASP A 292 -2.33 -40.92 -12.96
C ASP A 292 -1.48 -42.05 -12.35
N LYS A 293 -2.12 -42.93 -11.57
CA LYS A 293 -1.48 -44.04 -10.85
C LYS A 293 -0.82 -45.04 -11.78
N ASP A 294 -1.35 -45.18 -12.99
CA ASP A 294 -0.82 -46.09 -14.01
C ASP A 294 0.28 -45.45 -14.88
N SER A 295 0.58 -44.15 -14.66
CA SER A 295 1.61 -43.46 -15.41
C SER A 295 3.02 -43.91 -15.04
N ILE A 296 3.93 -43.84 -16.02
CA ILE A 296 5.37 -44.08 -15.83
C ILE A 296 5.93 -43.16 -14.74
N GLU A 297 5.43 -41.93 -14.69
CA GLU A 297 5.88 -40.91 -13.75
C GLU A 297 5.48 -41.22 -12.31
N PHE A 298 4.26 -41.70 -12.07
CA PHE A 298 3.82 -42.17 -10.74
C PHE A 298 4.70 -43.32 -10.25
N GLY A 299 5.00 -44.28 -11.13
CA GLY A 299 5.90 -45.39 -10.85
C GLY A 299 7.32 -44.92 -10.50
N ARG A 300 7.86 -43.96 -11.25
CA ARG A 300 9.19 -43.36 -11.02
C ARG A 300 9.30 -42.74 -9.62
N ILE A 301 8.34 -41.89 -9.25
CA ILE A 301 8.34 -41.18 -7.96
C ILE A 301 8.11 -42.16 -6.80
N THR A 302 7.19 -43.13 -6.96
CA THR A 302 6.95 -44.16 -5.95
C THR A 302 8.20 -45.02 -5.71
N ASN A 303 8.94 -45.34 -6.77
CA ASN A 303 10.20 -46.08 -6.65
C ASN A 303 11.28 -45.25 -5.98
N MET A 304 11.40 -43.95 -6.30
CA MET A 304 12.32 -43.02 -5.63
C MET A 304 12.06 -42.97 -4.12
N ILE A 305 10.79 -42.89 -3.71
CA ILE A 305 10.38 -42.95 -2.31
C ILE A 305 10.81 -44.27 -1.69
N LYS A 306 10.43 -45.41 -2.29
CA LYS A 306 10.75 -46.74 -1.76
C LYS A 306 12.25 -47.01 -1.64
N SER A 307 13.07 -46.54 -2.58
CA SER A 307 14.53 -46.71 -2.53
C SER A 307 15.20 -45.90 -1.42
N SER A 308 14.55 -44.83 -0.97
CA SER A 308 15.04 -43.94 0.09
C SER A 308 14.48 -44.26 1.49
N THR A 309 13.58 -45.24 1.60
CA THR A 309 12.96 -45.64 2.87
C THR A 309 13.85 -46.63 3.62
N ASN A 310 13.96 -46.46 4.94
CA ASN A 310 14.64 -47.44 5.80
C ASN A 310 14.03 -48.86 5.66
N PRO A 311 14.85 -49.93 5.65
CA PRO A 311 14.35 -51.31 5.48
C PRO A 311 13.34 -51.77 6.54
N ASN A 312 13.32 -51.12 7.71
CA ASN A 312 12.43 -51.45 8.84
C ASN A 312 11.12 -50.63 8.83
N GLU A 313 10.94 -49.72 7.88
CA GLU A 313 9.80 -48.82 7.77
C GLU A 313 9.03 -49.09 6.46
N GLU A 314 7.72 -48.89 6.47
CA GLU A 314 6.90 -48.97 5.26
C GLU A 314 6.22 -47.62 5.00
N VAL A 315 6.48 -47.02 3.84
CA VAL A 315 5.82 -45.80 3.37
C VAL A 315 4.85 -46.15 2.24
N ILE A 316 3.56 -45.89 2.47
CA ILE A 316 2.48 -46.14 1.51
C ILE A 316 2.14 -44.83 0.80
N VAL A 317 2.29 -44.81 -0.52
CA VAL A 317 1.94 -43.66 -1.37
C VAL A 317 0.49 -43.80 -1.83
N HIS A 318 -0.36 -42.81 -1.50
CA HIS A 318 -1.79 -42.81 -1.85
C HIS A 318 -2.04 -42.07 -3.16
N ASN A 319 -1.51 -40.85 -3.26
CA ASN A 319 -1.69 -39.91 -4.37
C ASN A 319 -0.42 -39.09 -4.56
N ILE A 320 -0.14 -38.73 -5.81
CA ILE A 320 0.94 -37.82 -6.19
C ILE A 320 0.30 -36.69 -7.00
N PHE A 321 0.59 -35.47 -6.61
CA PHE A 321 0.17 -34.27 -7.31
C PHE A 321 1.38 -33.54 -7.84
N GLU A 322 1.36 -33.15 -9.09
CA GLU A 322 2.31 -32.21 -9.67
C GLU A 322 1.91 -30.79 -9.29
N ILE A 323 2.88 -30.01 -8.82
CA ILE A 323 2.68 -28.64 -8.32
C ILE A 323 3.47 -27.69 -9.21
N THR A 324 2.86 -26.58 -9.59
CA THR A 324 3.55 -25.50 -10.29
C THR A 324 3.13 -24.15 -9.75
N ARG A 325 4.13 -23.37 -9.30
CA ARG A 325 3.97 -21.98 -8.84
C ARG A 325 4.69 -21.05 -9.81
N GLN A 326 4.02 -20.03 -10.32
CA GLN A 326 4.57 -19.15 -11.36
C GLN A 326 5.77 -18.34 -10.85
N THR A 327 5.68 -17.79 -9.65
CA THR A 327 6.76 -17.00 -9.04
C THR A 327 8.03 -17.83 -8.87
N GLU A 328 7.91 -19.08 -8.38
CA GLU A 328 9.04 -20.02 -8.32
C GLU A 328 9.55 -20.40 -9.71
N ALA A 329 8.66 -20.66 -10.68
CA ALA A 329 9.07 -21.03 -12.02
C ALA A 329 9.88 -19.92 -12.72
N ILE A 330 9.55 -18.65 -12.48
CA ILE A 330 10.24 -17.48 -13.04
C ILE A 330 11.56 -17.22 -12.31
N ASN A 331 11.57 -17.31 -10.98
CA ASN A 331 12.75 -16.94 -10.17
C ASN A 331 13.77 -18.07 -10.02
N PHE A 332 13.39 -19.33 -10.29
CA PHE A 332 14.26 -20.49 -10.09
C PHE A 332 15.59 -20.37 -10.84
N LYS A 333 16.71 -20.51 -10.11
CA LYS A 333 18.08 -20.41 -10.62
C LYS A 333 18.50 -21.65 -11.42
N ALA A 334 17.84 -21.87 -12.55
CA ALA A 334 18.06 -23.01 -13.43
C ALA A 334 19.46 -23.06 -14.07
N THR A 335 20.24 -21.98 -14.00
CA THR A 335 21.60 -21.92 -14.54
C THR A 335 22.67 -22.46 -13.59
N LEU A 336 22.35 -22.65 -12.32
CA LEU A 336 23.27 -23.33 -11.40
C LEU A 336 23.36 -24.82 -11.79
N ASN A 337 24.60 -25.34 -11.71
CA ASN A 337 24.89 -26.76 -11.86
C ASN A 337 24.29 -27.58 -10.68
N ASN A 338 24.36 -28.91 -10.77
CA ASN A 338 23.96 -29.82 -9.69
C ASN A 338 22.50 -29.62 -9.20
N GLN A 339 21.54 -29.83 -10.10
CA GLN A 339 20.12 -29.80 -9.76
C GLN A 339 19.66 -31.19 -9.32
N CYS A 340 19.00 -31.26 -8.15
CA CYS A 340 18.56 -32.50 -7.55
C CYS A 340 17.07 -32.45 -7.19
N GLN A 341 16.39 -33.60 -7.26
CA GLN A 341 15.06 -33.78 -6.70
C GLN A 341 15.21 -34.26 -5.25
N LEU A 342 14.84 -33.41 -4.29
CA LEU A 342 15.02 -33.68 -2.86
C LEU A 342 13.70 -33.56 -2.10
N PHE A 343 13.60 -34.28 -0.98
CA PHE A 343 12.44 -34.30 -0.09
C PHE A 343 12.45 -33.12 0.90
N HIS A 344 11.24 -32.62 1.20
CA HIS A 344 10.98 -31.63 2.25
C HIS A 344 9.71 -32.02 3.01
N GLY A 345 9.81 -32.11 4.33
CA GLY A 345 8.70 -32.44 5.22
C GLY A 345 8.25 -31.23 6.04
N SER A 346 6.94 -31.07 6.23
CA SER A 346 6.35 -30.04 7.09
C SER A 346 5.05 -30.53 7.72
N LYS A 347 4.54 -29.79 8.71
CA LYS A 347 3.21 -30.07 9.30
C LYS A 347 2.12 -29.92 8.24
N TYR A 348 1.06 -30.71 8.37
CA TYR A 348 -0.04 -30.74 7.41
C TYR A 348 -0.70 -29.36 7.23
N SER A 349 -0.94 -28.65 8.33
CA SER A 349 -1.48 -27.28 8.35
C SER A 349 -0.60 -26.22 7.70
N ASN A 350 0.73 -26.43 7.66
CA ASN A 350 1.64 -25.50 6.99
C ASN A 350 1.47 -25.50 5.46
N PHE A 351 0.87 -26.56 4.87
CA PHE A 351 0.71 -26.67 3.42
C PHE A 351 -0.27 -25.64 2.84
N LEU A 352 -1.14 -25.04 3.65
CA LEU A 352 -1.95 -23.89 3.22
C LEU A 352 -1.03 -22.74 2.77
N GLY A 353 -0.07 -22.36 3.63
CA GLY A 353 0.93 -21.34 3.34
C GLY A 353 1.97 -21.76 2.30
N ILE A 354 2.47 -23.00 2.37
CA ILE A 354 3.49 -23.48 1.42
C ILE A 354 2.96 -23.47 -0.02
N LEU A 355 1.69 -23.85 -0.23
CA LEU A 355 1.10 -23.80 -1.56
C LEU A 355 0.82 -22.35 -2.02
N SER A 356 0.25 -21.51 -1.15
CA SER A 356 -0.08 -20.11 -1.49
C SER A 356 1.13 -19.22 -1.75
N ARG A 357 2.07 -19.15 -0.81
CA ARG A 357 3.24 -18.25 -0.87
C ARG A 357 4.58 -18.95 -1.15
N GLY A 358 4.67 -20.26 -1.00
CA GLY A 358 5.92 -21.01 -1.16
C GLY A 358 6.63 -21.26 0.17
N LEU A 359 7.81 -21.90 0.12
CA LEU A 359 8.66 -22.07 1.29
C LEU A 359 9.20 -20.71 1.77
N LEU A 360 9.26 -20.51 3.08
CA LEU A 360 9.85 -19.31 3.69
C LEU A 360 11.18 -19.63 4.34
N MET A 361 12.09 -18.66 4.31
CA MET A 361 13.28 -18.71 5.13
C MET A 361 12.91 -18.66 6.62
N PRO A 362 13.68 -19.32 7.50
CA PRO A 362 13.49 -19.20 8.94
C PRO A 362 13.60 -17.73 9.40
N LYS A 363 12.59 -17.22 10.13
CA LYS A 363 12.57 -15.81 10.61
C LYS A 363 13.43 -15.55 11.85
N ILE A 364 13.88 -16.57 12.58
CA ILE A 364 14.54 -16.42 13.89
C ILE A 364 16.00 -16.93 13.84
N VAL A 365 16.89 -16.09 14.37
CA VAL A 365 18.31 -16.35 14.61
C VAL A 365 18.44 -16.83 16.05
N VAL A 366 19.04 -18.01 16.28
CA VAL A 366 19.34 -18.54 17.62
C VAL A 366 20.84 -18.82 17.67
N LYS A 367 21.63 -17.81 18.04
CA LYS A 367 22.90 -17.97 18.78
C LYS A 367 23.65 -16.65 18.94
N GLU A 368 23.36 -15.98 20.04
CA GLU A 368 24.47 -15.61 20.94
C GLU A 368 24.27 -16.07 22.39
N PHE A 369 23.13 -16.67 22.80
CA PHE A 369 22.87 -16.84 24.25
C PHE A 369 22.17 -18.15 24.69
N GLY A 370 22.80 -19.29 24.38
CA GLY A 370 22.75 -20.47 25.27
C GLY A 370 21.43 -21.26 25.42
N GLY A 371 20.42 -21.05 24.57
CA GLY A 371 19.20 -21.87 24.56
C GLY A 371 19.28 -23.04 23.57
N THR A 372 19.07 -24.27 24.02
CA THR A 372 18.91 -25.44 23.13
C THR A 372 17.51 -25.44 22.51
N ARG A 373 17.43 -25.22 21.20
CA ARG A 373 16.30 -25.67 20.37
C ARG A 373 16.69 -26.97 19.68
N SER A 374 15.74 -27.87 19.48
CA SER A 374 15.91 -29.14 18.75
C SER A 374 15.87 -28.98 17.22
N ASP A 375 15.72 -27.76 16.70
CA ASP A 375 15.38 -27.47 15.31
C ASP A 375 16.13 -26.27 14.71
N ILE A 376 17.32 -25.91 15.23
CA ILE A 376 18.22 -24.92 14.58
C ILE A 376 18.64 -25.41 13.18
N GLY A 377 18.37 -26.67 12.88
CA GLY A 377 18.90 -27.36 11.72
C GLY A 377 20.40 -27.50 11.87
N HIS A 378 20.95 -28.62 11.42
CA HIS A 378 22.34 -28.94 11.68
C HIS A 378 23.34 -28.09 10.87
N LEU A 379 22.85 -27.24 9.96
CA LEU A 379 23.62 -26.42 9.02
C LEU A 379 23.24 -24.93 9.08
N GLY A 380 22.62 -24.45 10.16
CA GLY A 380 22.26 -23.04 10.33
C GLY A 380 20.99 -22.61 9.59
N TYR A 381 20.90 -21.35 9.19
CA TYR A 381 19.66 -20.64 8.80
C TYR A 381 19.22 -20.87 7.35
N GLY A 382 19.32 -22.12 6.87
CA GLY A 382 18.92 -22.51 5.53
C GLY A 382 17.52 -23.14 5.45
N LEU A 383 17.02 -23.30 4.24
CA LEU A 383 15.95 -24.26 3.92
C LEU A 383 16.55 -25.65 3.78
N TYR A 384 15.95 -26.63 4.47
CA TYR A 384 16.46 -27.99 4.57
C TYR A 384 15.74 -28.96 3.64
N PHE A 385 16.55 -29.78 2.99
CA PHE A 385 16.16 -30.86 2.09
C PHE A 385 16.97 -32.12 2.38
N SER A 386 16.44 -33.29 1.99
CA SER A 386 17.17 -34.55 2.11
C SER A 386 16.89 -35.46 0.91
N ASP A 387 17.84 -36.33 0.58
CA ASP A 387 17.64 -37.44 -0.35
C ASP A 387 17.02 -38.67 0.34
N SER A 388 16.90 -38.65 1.68
CA SER A 388 16.26 -39.66 2.51
C SER A 388 14.85 -39.23 2.91
N ILE A 389 13.86 -40.06 2.57
CA ILE A 389 12.47 -39.81 2.97
C ILE A 389 12.28 -39.95 4.48
N SER A 390 12.99 -40.87 5.14
CA SER A 390 12.88 -41.10 6.58
C SER A 390 13.36 -39.88 7.38
N THR A 391 14.32 -39.11 6.87
CA THR A 391 14.73 -37.82 7.47
C THR A 391 13.61 -36.79 7.36
N SER A 392 12.99 -36.67 6.18
CA SER A 392 11.94 -35.68 5.93
C SER A 392 10.63 -35.99 6.65
N LEU A 393 10.27 -37.27 6.79
CA LEU A 393 9.04 -37.71 7.47
C LEU A 393 9.01 -37.35 8.95
N LYS A 394 10.16 -37.20 9.62
CA LYS A 394 10.26 -36.75 11.02
C LYS A 394 9.67 -35.35 11.24
N TYR A 395 9.64 -34.53 10.19
CA TYR A 395 9.08 -33.17 10.21
C TYR A 395 7.61 -33.10 9.79
N THR A 396 7.02 -34.23 9.40
CA THR A 396 5.60 -34.32 9.08
C THR A 396 4.77 -34.68 10.31
N VAL A 397 3.53 -34.20 10.35
CA VAL A 397 2.54 -34.58 11.36
C VAL A 397 1.35 -35.19 10.64
N LYS A 398 0.83 -36.30 11.16
CA LYS A 398 -0.37 -36.94 10.63
C LYS A 398 -1.56 -35.99 10.80
N SER A 399 -2.40 -35.87 9.78
CA SER A 399 -3.64 -35.11 9.87
C SER A 399 -4.59 -35.77 10.87
N ASN A 400 -5.20 -34.97 11.73
CA ASN A 400 -6.25 -35.41 12.65
C ASN A 400 -7.54 -35.78 11.89
N GLN A 401 -7.76 -35.21 10.71
CA GLN A 401 -8.95 -35.44 9.88
C GLN A 401 -8.90 -36.75 9.09
N ASN A 402 -7.77 -37.04 8.43
CA ASN A 402 -7.68 -38.17 7.49
C ASN A 402 -6.58 -39.20 7.82
N GLY A 403 -5.76 -38.96 8.84
CA GLY A 403 -4.69 -39.87 9.26
C GLY A 403 -3.51 -40.00 8.30
N LYS A 404 -3.41 -39.12 7.29
CA LYS A 404 -2.34 -39.11 6.27
C LYS A 404 -1.35 -37.98 6.53
N ARG A 405 -0.19 -38.06 5.87
CA ARG A 405 0.88 -37.06 5.90
C ARG A 405 1.09 -36.47 4.52
N LEU A 406 1.57 -35.22 4.47
CA LEU A 406 1.99 -34.54 3.25
C LEU A 406 3.51 -34.42 3.22
N LEU A 407 4.08 -34.65 2.04
CA LEU A 407 5.52 -34.55 1.77
C LEU A 407 5.72 -33.83 0.44
N CYS A 408 6.67 -32.89 0.38
CA CYS A 408 7.05 -32.24 -0.87
C CYS A 408 8.30 -32.87 -1.46
N ILE A 409 8.33 -32.97 -2.79
CA ILE A 409 9.53 -33.19 -3.59
C ILE A 409 9.80 -31.88 -4.33
N CYS A 410 11.00 -31.34 -4.16
CA CYS A 410 11.41 -30.06 -4.72
C CYS A 410 12.55 -30.26 -5.70
N ASN A 411 12.60 -29.44 -6.76
CA ASN A 411 13.81 -29.28 -7.55
C ASN A 411 14.70 -28.27 -6.84
N VAL A 412 15.92 -28.68 -6.47
CA VAL A 412 16.86 -27.85 -5.72
C VAL A 412 18.13 -27.68 -6.54
N ALA A 413 18.45 -26.45 -6.89
CA ALA A 413 19.66 -26.06 -7.57
C ALA A 413 20.77 -25.83 -6.53
N LEU A 414 21.47 -26.92 -6.18
CA LEU A 414 22.49 -26.88 -5.13
C LEU A 414 23.72 -26.07 -5.56
N GLY A 415 24.04 -26.06 -6.86
CA GLY A 415 25.31 -25.51 -7.32
C GLY A 415 26.49 -26.27 -6.73
N ASP A 416 27.60 -25.56 -6.55
CA ASP A 416 28.73 -26.03 -5.73
C ASP A 416 28.36 -26.01 -4.24
N SER A 417 28.38 -27.19 -3.60
CA SER A 417 28.01 -27.38 -2.18
C SER A 417 29.22 -27.53 -1.26
N ALA A 418 29.22 -26.78 -0.15
CA ALA A 418 30.21 -26.92 0.91
C ALA A 418 29.90 -28.15 1.76
N GLN A 419 30.84 -29.10 1.83
CA GLN A 419 30.67 -30.34 2.60
C GLN A 419 30.97 -30.12 4.08
N HIS A 420 30.07 -30.58 4.94
CA HIS A 420 30.19 -30.55 6.40
C HIS A 420 29.99 -31.95 6.99
N TYR A 421 30.91 -32.34 7.88
CA TYR A 421 30.85 -33.61 8.61
C TYR A 421 30.45 -33.42 10.09
N SER A 422 30.45 -32.17 10.57
CA SER A 422 29.99 -31.76 11.89
C SER A 422 28.92 -30.69 11.75
N TYR A 423 28.06 -30.55 12.77
CA TYR A 423 27.03 -29.53 12.78
C TYR A 423 27.63 -28.12 12.67
N ALA A 424 27.03 -27.30 11.81
CA ALA A 424 27.40 -25.91 11.52
C ALA A 424 26.18 -25.00 11.71
N THR A 425 25.66 -24.99 12.93
CA THR A 425 24.41 -24.31 13.30
C THR A 425 24.44 -22.79 13.20
N ASP A 426 25.61 -22.20 12.94
CA ASP A 426 25.85 -20.75 13.03
C ASP A 426 25.88 -20.09 11.64
N LEU A 427 25.75 -20.88 10.57
CA LEU A 427 25.78 -20.40 9.19
C LEU A 427 24.52 -19.61 8.86
N THR A 428 24.67 -18.35 8.46
CA THR A 428 23.59 -17.49 7.92
C THR A 428 23.57 -17.44 6.39
N GLN A 429 24.65 -17.88 5.76
CA GLN A 429 24.87 -17.94 4.32
C GLN A 429 25.86 -19.08 4.02
N PRO A 430 25.94 -19.58 2.77
CA PRO A 430 26.95 -20.59 2.44
C PRO A 430 28.37 -19.99 2.58
N PRO A 431 29.39 -20.83 2.83
CA PRO A 431 30.79 -20.39 2.81
C PRO A 431 31.18 -19.72 1.48
N GLU A 432 32.20 -18.86 1.50
CA GLU A 432 32.66 -18.16 0.29
C GLU A 432 32.94 -19.14 -0.86
N ASN A 433 32.49 -18.76 -2.07
CA ASN A 433 32.54 -19.55 -3.31
C ASN A 433 31.63 -20.79 -3.38
N PHE A 434 30.75 -21.00 -2.40
CA PHE A 434 29.73 -22.05 -2.45
C PHE A 434 28.33 -21.46 -2.56
N HIS A 435 27.40 -22.24 -3.11
CA HIS A 435 26.01 -21.84 -3.33
C HIS A 435 25.07 -22.51 -2.32
N SER A 436 25.47 -23.63 -1.72
CA SER A 436 24.71 -24.41 -0.75
C SER A 436 25.63 -25.15 0.22
N VAL A 437 25.03 -25.81 1.22
CA VAL A 437 25.76 -26.59 2.23
C VAL A 437 25.21 -28.01 2.26
N HIS A 438 26.11 -29.00 2.35
CA HIS A 438 25.80 -30.43 2.38
C HIS A 438 26.37 -31.07 3.64
N GLY A 439 25.49 -31.44 4.56
CA GLY A 439 25.77 -32.33 5.68
C GLY A 439 25.92 -33.76 5.17
N VAL A 440 27.16 -34.26 5.15
CA VAL A 440 27.50 -35.54 4.51
C VAL A 440 27.10 -36.69 5.44
N GLN A 441 26.37 -37.68 4.94
CA GLN A 441 25.98 -38.86 5.70
C GLN A 441 27.19 -39.61 6.29
N LYS A 442 27.01 -40.14 7.50
CA LYS A 442 27.96 -41.02 8.16
C LYS A 442 28.07 -42.36 7.44
N THR A 443 29.29 -42.74 7.08
CA THR A 443 29.63 -44.03 6.46
C THR A 443 30.65 -44.77 7.31
N ILE A 444 31.03 -45.98 6.90
CA ILE A 444 32.11 -46.74 7.56
C ILE A 444 33.46 -46.01 7.41
N ASP A 445 33.63 -45.28 6.31
CA ASP A 445 34.89 -44.64 5.91
C ASP A 445 35.00 -43.17 6.34
N ASN A 446 33.92 -42.54 6.82
CA ASN A 446 33.93 -41.16 7.30
C ASN A 446 33.32 -41.03 8.71
N HIS A 447 33.83 -40.10 9.52
CA HIS A 447 33.24 -39.78 10.81
C HIS A 447 32.36 -38.52 10.66
N SER A 448 31.08 -38.74 10.38
CA SER A 448 30.08 -37.67 10.31
C SER A 448 29.10 -37.71 11.50
N MET A 449 28.60 -36.54 11.89
CA MET A 449 27.49 -36.39 12.84
C MET A 449 26.11 -36.57 12.20
N PHE A 450 26.03 -36.63 10.87
CA PHE A 450 24.76 -36.73 10.15
C PHE A 450 24.40 -38.19 9.86
N GLU A 451 23.21 -38.63 10.28
CA GLU A 451 22.72 -40.00 10.02
C GLU A 451 22.31 -40.21 8.56
N ASP A 452 21.85 -39.15 7.88
CA ASP A 452 21.45 -39.10 6.48
C ASP A 452 22.05 -37.85 5.84
N ASN A 453 22.07 -37.74 4.50
CA ASN A 453 22.48 -36.49 3.87
C ASN A 453 21.43 -35.40 4.14
N GLU A 454 21.91 -34.23 4.56
CA GLU A 454 21.10 -33.02 4.71
C GLU A 454 21.66 -31.92 3.80
N TYR A 455 20.79 -31.27 3.04
CA TYR A 455 21.16 -30.18 2.15
C TYR A 455 20.47 -28.89 2.60
N ALA A 456 21.24 -27.82 2.73
CA ALA A 456 20.75 -26.50 3.12
C ALA A 456 21.05 -25.46 2.03
N ILE A 457 20.02 -24.71 1.64
CA ILE A 457 20.14 -23.53 0.75
C ILE A 457 19.77 -22.26 1.52
N TYR A 458 20.37 -21.13 1.16
CA TYR A 458 20.15 -19.84 1.85
C TYR A 458 19.54 -18.79 0.92
N ASN A 459 19.06 -19.23 -0.24
CA ASN A 459 18.36 -18.42 -1.21
C ASN A 459 17.11 -19.17 -1.70
N LEU A 460 15.93 -18.56 -1.57
CA LEU A 460 14.65 -19.14 -1.97
C LEU A 460 14.61 -19.48 -3.47
N ASP A 461 15.33 -18.74 -4.29
CA ASP A 461 15.36 -18.92 -5.75
C ASP A 461 16.14 -20.17 -6.17
N GLN A 462 16.81 -20.86 -5.25
CA GLN A 462 17.47 -22.15 -5.52
C GLN A 462 16.52 -23.34 -5.41
N GLN A 463 15.24 -23.16 -5.09
CA GLN A 463 14.27 -24.24 -5.04
C GLN A 463 12.98 -23.91 -5.78
N ARG A 464 12.31 -24.95 -6.27
CA ARG A 464 10.90 -24.91 -6.64
C ARG A 464 10.19 -26.20 -6.27
N LEU A 465 8.92 -26.12 -5.93
CA LEU A 465 8.07 -27.29 -5.69
C LEU A 465 7.84 -28.04 -7.02
N LEU A 466 7.94 -29.37 -6.99
CA LEU A 466 7.61 -30.22 -8.14
C LEU A 466 6.42 -31.13 -7.86
N TYR A 467 6.45 -31.84 -6.73
CA TYR A 467 5.39 -32.78 -6.37
C TYR A 467 4.98 -32.65 -4.91
N LEU A 468 3.69 -32.85 -4.66
CA LEU A 468 3.11 -33.06 -3.35
C LEU A 468 2.61 -34.50 -3.25
N VAL A 469 3.12 -35.23 -2.26
CA VAL A 469 2.86 -36.67 -2.10
C VAL A 469 2.06 -36.89 -0.82
N VAL A 470 0.95 -37.62 -0.94
CA VAL A 470 0.12 -38.03 0.19
C VAL A 470 0.55 -39.43 0.63
N VAL A 471 1.04 -39.57 1.86
CA VAL A 471 1.63 -40.83 2.37
C VAL A 471 1.09 -41.26 3.74
N SER A 472 1.30 -42.54 4.07
CA SER A 472 1.20 -43.09 5.42
C SER A 472 2.51 -43.80 5.80
N TRP A 473 2.93 -43.71 7.06
CA TRP A 473 4.23 -44.20 7.54
C TRP A 473 4.08 -45.21 8.67
N LYS A 474 4.33 -46.50 8.39
CA LYS A 474 4.23 -47.58 9.38
C LYS A 474 5.60 -47.95 9.97
N PRO A 475 5.65 -48.35 11.26
CA PRO A 475 4.53 -48.64 12.17
C PRO A 475 4.00 -47.41 12.93
N HIS A 476 4.51 -46.21 12.66
CA HIS A 476 4.18 -44.98 13.42
C HIS A 476 2.72 -44.54 13.27
N ASP A 477 2.09 -44.84 12.14
CA ASP A 477 0.70 -44.50 11.87
C ASP A 477 -0.20 -45.74 12.04
N ILE A 478 -1.14 -45.68 13.00
CA ILE A 478 -2.22 -46.67 13.14
C ILE A 478 -3.31 -46.30 12.12
N ILE A 479 -3.49 -47.13 11.09
CA ILE A 479 -4.53 -46.92 10.08
C ILE A 479 -5.90 -47.17 10.73
N SER A 480 -6.61 -46.11 11.13
CA SER A 480 -8.03 -46.22 11.44
C SER A 480 -8.84 -46.19 10.13
N SER A 481 -9.93 -46.95 10.10
CA SER A 481 -10.78 -47.06 8.92
C SER A 481 -11.78 -45.90 8.82
N VAL A 482 -11.73 -45.24 7.66
CA VAL A 482 -12.68 -44.30 7.04
C VAL A 482 -12.62 -42.86 7.54
N PRO A 483 -12.06 -41.91 6.74
CA PRO A 483 -12.36 -40.50 6.91
C PRO A 483 -13.80 -40.23 6.47
N THR A 484 -14.50 -39.38 7.21
CA THR A 484 -15.77 -38.80 6.78
C THR A 484 -15.54 -38.03 5.48
N ILE A 485 -16.11 -38.48 4.36
CA ILE A 485 -16.18 -37.67 3.14
C ILE A 485 -17.11 -36.50 3.48
N LEU A 486 -16.53 -35.34 3.77
CA LEU A 486 -17.29 -34.12 3.97
C LEU A 486 -17.97 -33.75 2.64
N PRO A 487 -19.21 -33.24 2.68
CA PRO A 487 -19.91 -32.82 1.48
C PRO A 487 -19.13 -31.69 0.80
N ILE A 488 -18.64 -31.93 -0.42
CA ILE A 488 -17.95 -30.93 -1.23
C ILE A 488 -19.00 -29.93 -1.71
N ILE A 489 -18.90 -28.68 -1.25
CA ILE A 489 -19.71 -27.58 -1.75
C ILE A 489 -18.99 -27.01 -2.98
N ARG A 490 -19.53 -27.29 -4.17
CA ARG A 490 -19.05 -26.72 -5.43
C ARG A 490 -19.78 -25.43 -5.76
N ASP A 491 -19.09 -24.52 -6.43
CA ASP A 491 -19.75 -23.37 -7.05
C ASP A 491 -20.85 -23.85 -8.00
N GLN A 492 -22.06 -23.29 -7.86
CA GLN A 492 -22.95 -23.22 -9.01
C GLN A 492 -22.27 -22.26 -9.98
N ILE A 493 -21.94 -22.73 -11.19
CA ILE A 493 -21.50 -21.85 -12.29
C ILE A 493 -22.70 -20.96 -12.61
N ILE A 494 -22.83 -19.84 -11.91
CA ILE A 494 -23.75 -18.79 -12.30
C ILE A 494 -22.96 -17.93 -13.25
N ASP A 495 -23.28 -18.08 -14.54
CA ASP A 495 -22.86 -17.20 -15.62
C ASP A 495 -23.48 -15.81 -15.37
N ARG A 496 -23.01 -15.10 -14.33
CA ARG A 496 -23.48 -13.75 -14.01
C ARG A 496 -22.73 -12.79 -14.93
N GLN A 497 -23.25 -12.66 -16.15
CA GLN A 497 -23.19 -11.40 -16.87
C GLN A 497 -24.03 -10.37 -16.09
N THR A 498 -23.57 -9.94 -14.92
CA THR A 498 -24.10 -8.71 -14.33
C THR A 498 -23.44 -7.57 -15.09
N SER A 499 -24.10 -7.13 -16.16
CA SER A 499 -23.89 -5.79 -16.69
C SER A 499 -24.13 -4.83 -15.53
N VAL A 500 -23.06 -4.35 -14.90
CA VAL A 500 -23.16 -3.21 -14.01
C VAL A 500 -23.54 -2.05 -14.91
N GLU A 501 -24.81 -1.67 -14.90
CA GLU A 501 -25.21 -0.34 -15.34
C GLU A 501 -24.41 0.63 -14.46
N VAL A 502 -23.28 1.11 -14.99
CA VAL A 502 -22.62 2.29 -14.45
C VAL A 502 -23.64 3.38 -14.72
N PRO A 503 -24.31 3.93 -13.69
CA PRO A 503 -25.29 4.97 -13.91
C PRO A 503 -24.62 6.06 -14.75
N GLU A 504 -25.33 6.58 -15.76
CA GLU A 504 -24.94 7.83 -16.40
C GLU A 504 -24.50 8.79 -15.30
N LEU A 505 -23.31 9.37 -15.49
CA LEU A 505 -22.70 10.39 -14.66
C LEU A 505 -23.81 11.21 -14.00
N ILE A 506 -24.11 10.91 -12.73
CA ILE A 506 -24.90 11.82 -11.92
C ILE A 506 -23.99 13.02 -11.80
N GLU A 507 -24.24 14.03 -12.63
CA GLU A 507 -23.72 15.38 -12.45
C GLU A 507 -23.94 15.72 -10.98
N ASP A 508 -22.82 15.94 -10.28
CA ASP A 508 -22.73 16.50 -8.94
C ASP A 508 -24.07 16.39 -8.18
N GLU A 509 -24.45 15.18 -7.75
CA GLU A 509 -25.26 15.11 -6.55
C GLU A 509 -24.33 15.63 -5.46
N VAL A 510 -24.36 16.96 -5.31
CA VAL A 510 -24.04 17.64 -4.07
C VAL A 510 -24.83 16.86 -3.05
N ILE A 511 -24.17 15.94 -2.35
CA ILE A 511 -24.73 15.34 -1.16
C ILE A 511 -25.12 16.57 -0.34
N GLN A 512 -26.43 16.84 -0.29
CA GLN A 512 -26.95 17.88 0.58
C GLN A 512 -26.58 17.40 1.96
N ILE A 513 -25.47 17.95 2.47
CA ILE A 513 -25.08 17.83 3.86
C ILE A 513 -26.31 18.32 4.61
N ALA A 514 -27.02 17.39 5.24
CA ALA A 514 -28.19 17.72 6.03
C ALA A 514 -27.83 18.88 6.96
N GLU A 515 -28.63 19.94 6.93
CA GLU A 515 -28.46 21.09 7.82
C GLU A 515 -28.45 20.59 9.27
N GLN A 516 -27.31 20.67 9.95
CA GLN A 516 -27.26 20.51 11.40
C GLN A 516 -26.14 21.32 12.05
N ASP A 517 -26.48 21.90 13.20
CA ASP A 517 -25.83 23.07 13.81
C ASP A 517 -24.76 22.74 14.86
N TYR A 518 -23.94 23.77 15.11
CA TYR A 518 -22.90 23.95 16.12
C TYR A 518 -23.32 23.64 17.59
N GLY A 519 -22.41 23.11 18.44
CA GLY A 519 -22.56 23.15 19.91
C GLY A 519 -21.95 21.99 20.72
N LEU A 520 -21.83 22.18 22.05
CA LEU A 520 -21.55 21.13 23.03
C LEU A 520 -22.81 20.26 23.23
N ILE A 521 -22.69 18.94 23.07
CA ILE A 521 -23.83 18.01 23.11
C ILE A 521 -23.83 17.25 24.43
N SER A 522 -24.91 17.38 25.20
CA SER A 522 -25.15 16.61 26.42
C SER A 522 -26.60 16.12 26.46
N ALA A 523 -26.80 14.81 26.55
CA ALA A 523 -28.09 14.20 26.91
C ALA A 523 -29.32 14.70 26.10
N GLY A 524 -29.17 15.05 24.81
CA GLY A 524 -30.25 15.56 23.96
C GLY A 524 -30.63 17.04 24.18
N GLN A 525 -29.95 17.74 25.10
CA GLN A 525 -30.02 19.20 25.21
C GLN A 525 -28.74 19.81 24.63
N ARG A 526 -28.90 20.76 23.71
CA ARG A 526 -27.79 21.58 23.21
C ARG A 526 -27.34 22.52 24.33
N LEU A 527 -26.05 22.53 24.66
CA LEU A 527 -25.48 23.73 25.29
C LEU A 527 -25.39 24.81 24.21
N PRO A 528 -26.15 25.91 24.31
CA PRO A 528 -26.06 26.96 23.32
C PRO A 528 -24.67 27.60 23.35
N LEU A 529 -24.01 27.62 22.19
CA LEU A 529 -22.85 28.47 21.95
C LEU A 529 -23.34 29.92 21.93
N LYS A 530 -22.88 30.75 22.86
CA LYS A 530 -23.28 32.16 22.95
C LYS A 530 -22.38 33.06 22.11
N GLU A 531 -21.07 32.85 22.22
CA GLU A 531 -20.05 33.68 21.56
C GLU A 531 -18.98 32.79 20.93
N PHE A 532 -18.52 33.19 19.75
CA PHE A 532 -17.44 32.51 19.03
C PHE A 532 -16.48 33.53 18.44
N HIS A 533 -15.23 33.53 18.90
CA HIS A 533 -14.24 34.50 18.48
C HIS A 533 -12.97 33.83 17.97
N ILE A 534 -12.46 34.35 16.86
CA ILE A 534 -11.27 33.86 16.18
C ILE A 534 -10.23 34.97 16.12
N ARG A 535 -9.02 34.62 16.55
CA ARG A 535 -7.80 35.43 16.39
C ARG A 535 -6.80 34.60 15.60
N ALA A 536 -6.36 35.09 14.45
CA ALA A 536 -5.38 34.41 13.62
C ALA A 536 -4.15 35.29 13.40
N GLN A 537 -2.98 34.66 13.37
CA GLN A 537 -1.72 35.28 13.00
C GLN A 537 -1.11 34.47 11.88
N LEU A 538 -1.08 35.05 10.68
CA LEU A 538 -0.54 34.44 9.47
C LEU A 538 0.87 35.00 9.25
N VAL A 539 1.85 34.10 9.17
CA VAL A 539 3.25 34.45 8.86
C VAL A 539 3.67 33.57 7.68
N ASP A 540 3.86 34.21 6.53
CA ASP A 540 4.14 33.53 5.26
C ASP A 540 3.10 32.46 4.93
N VAL A 541 3.51 31.19 4.81
CA VAL A 541 2.65 30.03 4.53
C VAL A 541 2.26 29.26 5.79
N THR A 542 2.34 29.89 6.96
CA THR A 542 1.95 29.30 8.25
C THR A 542 0.96 30.19 8.96
N ALA A 543 0.11 29.60 9.81
CA ALA A 543 -0.79 30.35 10.67
C ALA A 543 -0.88 29.76 12.07
N GLU A 544 -0.95 30.62 13.08
CA GLU A 544 -1.49 30.28 14.40
C GLU A 544 -2.93 30.80 14.48
N VAL A 545 -3.84 29.96 14.95
CA VAL A 545 -5.25 30.31 15.13
C VAL A 545 -5.67 29.99 16.56
N VAL A 546 -6.28 30.98 17.21
CA VAL A 546 -6.88 30.85 18.54
C VAL A 546 -8.38 31.01 18.41
N LEU A 547 -9.09 29.98 18.88
CA LEU A 547 -10.54 29.93 18.96
C LEU A 547 -10.96 30.16 20.41
N TYR A 548 -12.00 30.97 20.61
CA TYR A 548 -12.66 31.18 21.89
C TYR A 548 -14.15 30.88 21.75
N GLN A 549 -14.65 29.93 22.53
CA GLN A 549 -16.04 29.47 22.46
C GLN A 549 -16.69 29.56 23.85
N LEU A 550 -17.72 30.39 23.99
CA LEU A 550 -18.47 30.55 25.24
C LEU A 550 -19.73 29.69 25.22
N TYR A 551 -19.82 28.75 26.16
CA TYR A 551 -20.97 27.89 26.35
C TYR A 551 -21.65 28.15 27.70
N HIS A 552 -22.95 27.89 27.76
CA HIS A 552 -23.74 28.00 28.99
C HIS A 552 -24.53 26.72 29.26
N ASN A 553 -24.39 26.16 30.47
CA ASN A 553 -25.19 25.02 30.91
C ASN A 553 -26.57 25.51 31.41
N ASN A 554 -27.60 25.42 30.57
CA ASN A 554 -28.97 25.82 30.93
C ASN A 554 -29.70 24.80 31.81
N SER A 555 -29.09 23.66 32.14
CA SER A 555 -29.75 22.60 32.90
C SER A 555 -29.64 22.84 34.41
N SER A 556 -30.57 22.26 35.17
CA SER A 556 -30.60 22.29 36.63
C SER A 556 -29.68 21.24 37.29
N ARG A 557 -28.90 20.50 36.49
CA ARG A 557 -27.96 19.46 36.95
C ARG A 557 -26.58 19.66 36.34
N ALA A 558 -25.58 19.04 36.95
CA ALA A 558 -24.27 18.93 36.32
C ALA A 558 -24.37 18.01 35.09
N ILE A 559 -23.60 18.31 34.05
CA ILE A 559 -23.62 17.56 32.79
C ILE A 559 -22.21 17.28 32.28
N GLU A 560 -22.09 16.21 31.50
CA GLU A 560 -20.94 15.94 30.65
C GLU A 560 -21.32 16.25 29.21
N ALA A 561 -20.51 17.04 28.52
CA ALA A 561 -20.74 17.43 27.15
C ALA A 561 -19.57 17.02 26.26
N LYS A 562 -19.86 16.41 25.11
CA LYS A 562 -18.86 16.07 24.09
C LYS A 562 -19.10 16.93 22.84
N TYR A 563 -18.03 17.38 22.21
CA TYR A 563 -18.08 18.15 20.97
C TYR A 563 -16.93 17.78 20.05
N VAL A 564 -17.15 17.93 18.74
CA VAL A 564 -16.20 17.65 17.68
C VAL A 564 -16.04 18.90 16.83
N PHE A 565 -14.81 19.37 16.66
CA PHE A 565 -14.52 20.52 15.80
C PHE A 565 -13.70 20.09 14.57
N PRO A 566 -14.05 20.60 13.37
CA PRO A 566 -13.31 20.29 12.16
C PRO A 566 -12.08 21.20 12.08
N LEU A 567 -10.93 20.61 11.79
CA LEU A 567 -9.73 21.35 11.38
C LEU A 567 -9.30 20.92 9.97
N ASP A 568 -8.48 21.74 9.32
CA ASP A 568 -7.83 21.38 8.06
C ASP A 568 -6.83 20.22 8.29
N GLU A 569 -6.59 19.37 7.28
CA GLU A 569 -5.72 18.18 7.33
C GLU A 569 -4.31 18.49 7.84
N HIS A 570 -3.80 19.70 7.55
CA HIS A 570 -2.47 20.16 7.96
C HIS A 570 -2.46 20.94 9.29
N SER A 571 -3.53 20.83 10.09
CA SER A 571 -3.66 21.54 11.36
C SER A 571 -3.15 20.72 12.54
N THR A 572 -2.52 21.39 13.50
CA THR A 572 -1.99 20.79 14.72
C THR A 572 -2.45 21.56 15.93
N VAL A 573 -3.28 20.94 16.78
CA VAL A 573 -3.68 21.53 18.05
C VAL A 573 -2.51 21.51 19.02
N CYS A 574 -2.12 22.70 19.49
CA CYS A 574 -0.96 22.92 20.35
C CYS A 574 -1.29 23.61 21.68
N GLY A 575 -2.56 23.92 21.93
CA GLY A 575 -3.01 24.49 23.19
C GLY A 575 -4.50 24.29 23.45
N PHE A 576 -4.84 23.99 24.69
CA PHE A 576 -6.21 23.80 25.15
C PHE A 576 -6.36 24.38 26.56
N GLU A 577 -7.33 25.27 26.75
CA GLU A 577 -7.65 25.85 28.06
C GLU A 577 -9.16 25.87 28.26
N ALA A 578 -9.59 25.65 29.51
CA ALA A 578 -10.96 25.84 29.94
C ALA A 578 -11.00 26.93 31.01
N HIS A 579 -11.82 27.96 30.80
CA HIS A 579 -12.03 29.04 31.76
C HIS A 579 -13.42 28.88 32.37
N ILE A 580 -13.47 28.66 33.68
CA ILE A 580 -14.69 28.41 34.44
C ILE A 580 -14.58 29.07 35.81
N ASN A 581 -15.63 29.75 36.29
CA ASN A 581 -15.67 30.38 37.63
C ASN A 581 -14.43 31.25 37.97
N ASN A 582 -13.93 32.05 37.01
CA ASN A 582 -12.68 32.83 37.12
C ASN A 582 -11.39 32.03 37.34
N LYS A 583 -11.42 30.70 37.19
CA LYS A 583 -10.24 29.84 37.15
C LYS A 583 -9.87 29.55 35.70
N VAL A 584 -8.56 29.55 35.43
CA VAL A 584 -7.99 29.12 34.14
C VAL A 584 -7.40 27.73 34.34
N ILE A 585 -7.98 26.74 33.66
CA ILE A 585 -7.52 25.36 33.70
C ILE A 585 -6.78 25.09 32.39
N VAL A 586 -5.46 25.00 32.46
CA VAL A 586 -4.60 24.74 31.31
C VAL A 586 -4.51 23.23 31.09
N GLY A 587 -4.84 22.77 29.89
CA GLY A 587 -4.67 21.39 29.49
C GLY A 587 -3.19 21.04 29.37
N ILE A 588 -2.80 19.90 29.93
CA ILE A 588 -1.45 19.36 29.81
C ILE A 588 -1.51 18.12 28.92
N VAL A 589 -0.63 18.05 27.92
CA VAL A 589 -0.50 16.85 27.10
C VAL A 589 0.14 15.75 27.94
N LYS A 590 -0.52 14.59 27.98
CA LYS A 590 -0.02 13.37 28.63
C LYS A 590 -0.22 12.17 27.71
N GLU A 591 0.38 11.03 28.04
CA GLU A 591 0.06 9.77 27.36
C GLU A 591 -1.46 9.51 27.44
N LYS A 592 -2.05 9.11 26.31
CA LYS A 592 -3.51 8.99 26.11
C LYS A 592 -4.20 8.16 27.19
N GLU A 593 -3.62 7.02 27.56
CA GLU A 593 -4.18 6.17 28.62
C GLU A 593 -4.09 6.81 30.01
N GLN A 594 -2.99 7.52 30.30
CA GLN A 594 -2.86 8.27 31.54
C GLN A 594 -3.86 9.43 31.61
N ALA A 595 -3.99 10.22 30.53
CA ALA A 595 -4.95 11.31 30.43
C ALA A 595 -6.39 10.83 30.65
N LYS A 596 -6.78 9.73 30.01
CA LYS A 596 -8.10 9.10 30.17
C LYS A 596 -8.34 8.56 31.58
N LYS A 597 -7.30 8.05 32.25
CA LYS A 597 -7.38 7.58 33.63
C LYS A 597 -7.60 8.76 34.59
N GLU A 598 -6.79 9.81 34.49
CA GLU A 598 -6.92 11.01 35.32
C GLU A 598 -8.28 11.69 35.14
N TYR A 599 -8.77 11.77 33.90
CA TYR A 599 -10.12 12.26 33.61
C TYR A 599 -11.19 11.44 34.36
N ARG A 600 -11.17 10.10 34.24
CA ARG A 600 -12.13 9.23 34.93
C ARG A 600 -12.08 9.39 36.46
N GLU A 601 -10.88 9.40 37.04
CA GLU A 601 -10.71 9.59 38.48
C GLU A 601 -11.23 10.95 38.97
N ALA A 602 -11.09 12.01 38.17
CA ALA A 602 -11.60 13.33 38.50
C ALA A 602 -13.14 13.37 38.46
N ILE A 603 -13.76 12.73 37.46
CA ILE A 603 -15.22 12.60 37.39
C ILE A 603 -15.78 11.83 38.58
N GLU A 604 -15.13 10.72 38.99
CA GLU A 604 -15.52 9.96 40.19
C GLU A 604 -15.44 10.79 41.48
N LYS A 605 -14.53 11.76 41.54
CA LYS A 605 -14.34 12.68 42.67
C LYS A 605 -15.24 13.92 42.62
N ASP A 606 -16.15 14.03 41.64
CA ASP A 606 -17.01 15.20 41.43
C ASP A 606 -16.21 16.50 41.14
N TYR A 607 -15.03 16.36 40.52
CA TYR A 607 -14.24 17.47 40.00
C TYR A 607 -14.65 17.80 38.56
N GLY A 608 -14.31 19.00 38.09
CA GLY A 608 -14.40 19.33 36.67
C GLY A 608 -13.25 18.66 35.93
N ALA A 609 -13.52 18.04 34.78
CA ALA A 609 -12.47 17.42 33.98
C ALA A 609 -12.68 17.74 32.50
N TYR A 610 -11.59 17.99 31.79
CA TYR A 610 -11.60 18.38 30.38
C TYR A 610 -10.58 17.53 29.65
N LEU A 611 -11.03 16.82 28.62
CA LEU A 611 -10.18 15.95 27.80
C LEU A 611 -10.30 16.39 26.33
N MET A 612 -9.18 16.51 25.64
CA MET A 612 -9.18 16.68 24.18
C MET A 612 -8.37 15.55 23.54
N ASP A 613 -9.02 14.87 22.61
CA ASP A 613 -8.52 13.69 21.89
C ASP A 613 -8.53 13.94 20.38
N GLN A 614 -7.56 13.37 19.68
CA GLN A 614 -7.57 13.23 18.22
C GLN A 614 -8.04 11.82 17.87
N GLU A 615 -9.17 11.72 17.15
CA GLU A 615 -9.72 10.44 16.69
C GLU A 615 -9.23 10.11 15.27
N GLN A 616 -9.13 11.14 14.41
CA GLN A 616 -8.60 11.09 13.04
C GLN A 616 -7.81 12.38 12.74
N PRO A 617 -7.00 12.45 11.66
CA PRO A 617 -6.19 13.63 11.33
C PRO A 617 -6.96 14.97 11.40
N GLU A 618 -8.18 15.01 10.88
CA GLU A 618 -9.03 16.21 10.80
C GLU A 618 -10.06 16.33 11.96
N VAL A 619 -10.18 15.30 12.80
CA VAL A 619 -11.30 15.16 13.75
C VAL A 619 -10.77 15.17 15.18
N PHE A 620 -11.01 16.29 15.84
CA PHE A 620 -10.67 16.50 17.25
C PHE A 620 -11.94 16.53 18.08
N SER A 621 -11.94 15.78 19.19
CA SER A 621 -13.04 15.75 20.14
C SER A 621 -12.62 16.37 21.47
N VAL A 622 -13.56 17.09 22.09
CA VAL A 622 -13.42 17.68 23.42
C VAL A 622 -14.53 17.12 24.29
N SER A 623 -14.15 16.52 25.40
CA SER A 623 -15.05 16.08 26.47
C SER A 623 -14.94 17.05 27.63
N VAL A 624 -16.06 17.66 28.00
CA VAL A 624 -16.22 18.58 29.12
C VAL A 624 -17.06 17.88 30.18
N GLY A 625 -16.40 17.30 31.17
CA GLY A 625 -17.01 16.53 32.22
C GLY A 625 -17.36 17.36 33.47
N ASN A 626 -18.51 17.04 34.06
CA ASN A 626 -19.02 17.63 35.30
C ASN A 626 -19.13 19.17 35.28
N LEU A 627 -19.71 19.72 34.21
CA LEU A 627 -20.02 21.15 34.08
C LEU A 627 -21.21 21.52 34.98
N PRO A 628 -21.07 22.44 35.97
CA PRO A 628 -22.12 22.75 36.94
C PRO A 628 -23.38 23.37 36.31
N PRO A 629 -24.55 23.26 36.96
CA PRO A 629 -25.79 23.87 36.49
C PRO A 629 -25.70 25.40 36.47
N ASN A 630 -26.26 26.02 35.42
CA ASN A 630 -26.27 27.47 35.20
C ASN A 630 -24.88 28.14 35.16
N CYS A 631 -23.83 27.38 34.83
CA CYS A 631 -22.46 27.89 34.72
C CYS A 631 -22.09 28.20 33.26
N GLU A 632 -21.15 29.13 33.07
CA GLU A 632 -20.54 29.45 31.79
C GLU A 632 -19.11 28.91 31.73
N VAL A 633 -18.73 28.37 30.57
CA VAL A 633 -17.37 27.89 30.31
C VAL A 633 -16.88 28.47 29.00
N VAL A 634 -15.66 29.01 29.00
CA VAL A 634 -14.96 29.40 27.77
C VAL A 634 -13.95 28.31 27.45
N ILE A 635 -14.11 27.71 26.27
CA ILE A 635 -13.14 26.78 25.70
C ILE A 635 -12.23 27.57 24.77
N LYS A 636 -10.93 27.57 25.04
CA LYS A 636 -9.91 28.19 24.20
C LYS A 636 -9.05 27.11 23.57
N ILE A 637 -8.99 27.10 22.25
CA ILE A 637 -8.21 26.14 21.45
C ILE A 637 -7.19 26.93 20.64
N THR A 638 -5.92 26.54 20.71
CA THR A 638 -4.85 27.09 19.89
C THR A 638 -4.33 25.99 18.98
N TYR A 639 -4.28 26.26 17.67
CA TYR A 639 -3.71 25.35 16.70
C TYR A 639 -2.85 26.11 15.68
N VAL A 640 -1.92 25.38 15.07
CA VAL A 640 -1.07 25.88 14.00
C VAL A 640 -1.36 25.11 12.71
N VAL A 641 -1.20 25.74 11.55
CA VAL A 641 -1.50 25.13 10.25
C VAL A 641 -0.55 25.62 9.17
N GLU A 642 -0.17 24.71 8.25
CA GLU A 642 0.50 25.06 6.99
C GLU A 642 -0.56 25.46 5.95
N LEU A 643 -0.45 26.67 5.39
CA LEU A 643 -1.40 27.22 4.43
C LEU A 643 -1.18 26.62 3.03
N ALA A 644 -2.27 26.28 2.35
CA ALA A 644 -2.24 25.79 0.98
C ALA A 644 -1.89 26.92 0.00
N ILE A 645 -1.28 26.54 -1.13
CA ILE A 645 -1.12 27.42 -2.29
C ILE A 645 -1.91 26.87 -3.44
N GLU A 646 -2.80 27.69 -3.98
CA GLU A 646 -3.71 27.32 -5.07
C GLU A 646 -3.71 28.42 -6.11
N ASN A 647 -3.40 28.08 -7.37
CA ASN A 647 -3.34 29.04 -8.47
C ASN A 647 -2.48 30.28 -8.14
N ASP A 648 -1.31 30.06 -7.53
CA ASP A 648 -0.37 31.11 -7.09
C ASP A 648 -0.87 32.04 -5.96
N ASP A 649 -1.98 31.69 -5.31
CA ASP A 649 -2.47 32.39 -4.12
C ASP A 649 -2.26 31.56 -2.85
N ILE A 650 -1.87 32.21 -1.75
CA ILE A 650 -1.88 31.59 -0.41
C ILE A 650 -3.33 31.62 0.09
N VAL A 651 -3.85 30.45 0.48
CA VAL A 651 -5.24 30.29 0.90
C VAL A 651 -5.32 29.83 2.35
N PHE A 652 -5.95 30.65 3.18
CA PHE A 652 -6.33 30.30 4.55
C PHE A 652 -7.82 29.96 4.60
N ARG A 653 -8.13 28.77 5.16
CA ARG A 653 -9.48 28.24 5.26
C ARG A 653 -9.86 27.97 6.71
N LEU A 654 -11.08 28.32 7.05
CA LEU A 654 -11.73 27.96 8.31
C LEU A 654 -13.06 27.29 7.99
N PRO A 655 -13.16 25.96 8.18
CA PRO A 655 -14.41 25.24 7.96
C PRO A 655 -15.50 25.72 8.90
N ALA A 656 -16.70 25.94 8.36
CA ALA A 656 -17.87 26.28 9.15
C ALA A 656 -18.68 25.05 9.55
N LYS A 657 -18.54 23.90 8.87
CA LYS A 657 -19.36 22.71 9.15
C LYS A 657 -18.52 21.44 9.19
N VAL A 658 -18.89 20.49 10.04
CA VAL A 658 -18.37 19.11 10.08
C VAL A 658 -19.21 18.25 9.13
N ALA A 659 -18.61 17.29 8.41
CA ALA A 659 -19.38 16.36 7.62
C ALA A 659 -20.21 15.42 8.52
N SER A 660 -21.47 15.15 8.16
CA SER A 660 -22.48 14.49 9.00
C SER A 660 -22.15 13.05 9.46
N TRP A 661 -21.18 12.39 8.83
CA TRP A 661 -20.68 11.07 9.24
C TRP A 661 -19.56 11.17 10.28
N GLN A 662 -18.71 12.20 10.21
CA GLN A 662 -17.63 12.45 11.17
C GLN A 662 -18.18 12.73 12.57
N SER A 663 -19.30 13.46 12.66
CA SER A 663 -19.98 13.69 13.94
C SER A 663 -20.58 12.41 14.53
N LYS A 664 -21.13 11.51 13.69
CA LYS A 664 -21.74 10.26 14.18
C LYS A 664 -20.68 9.30 14.73
N MET A 665 -19.59 9.07 14.00
CA MET A 665 -18.52 8.17 14.44
C MET A 665 -17.86 8.62 15.75
N ALA A 666 -17.61 9.93 15.91
CA ALA A 666 -17.00 10.46 17.13
C ALA A 666 -17.96 10.49 18.34
N ILE A 667 -19.28 10.50 18.11
CA ILE A 667 -20.31 10.45 19.17
C ILE A 667 -20.65 8.99 19.55
N GLU A 668 -20.53 8.03 18.63
CA GLU A 668 -20.90 6.62 18.81
C GLU A 668 -19.80 5.72 19.44
N ASP A 669 -18.56 6.20 19.62
CA ASP A 669 -17.52 5.44 20.33
C ASP A 669 -17.80 5.35 21.85
N HIS A 670 -18.58 4.34 22.23
CA HIS A 670 -19.21 4.10 23.54
C HIS A 670 -18.28 3.68 24.70
N ASN A 671 -16.99 4.00 24.67
CA ASN A 671 -16.02 3.43 25.62
C ASN A 671 -15.87 4.18 26.97
N GLN A 672 -16.67 5.21 27.26
CA GLN A 672 -16.44 6.11 28.43
C GLN A 672 -17.71 6.56 29.18
N THR A 673 -18.62 5.66 29.57
CA THR A 673 -19.83 6.07 30.34
C THR A 673 -19.84 5.57 31.79
N LEU A 674 -19.63 6.50 32.74
CA LEU A 674 -19.98 6.36 34.17
C LEU A 674 -21.31 7.08 34.53
N LEU A 675 -21.88 7.86 33.61
CA LEU A 675 -23.15 8.60 33.78
C LEU A 675 -24.12 8.34 32.60
N PRO A 676 -25.45 8.40 32.81
CA PRO A 676 -26.43 8.05 31.78
C PRO A 676 -26.55 9.12 30.69
N SER A 677 -26.36 8.71 29.43
CA SER A 677 -26.55 9.47 28.21
C SER A 677 -27.98 9.30 27.64
N ILE A 678 -28.62 10.39 27.21
CA ILE A 678 -29.97 10.41 26.59
C ILE A 678 -29.88 11.16 25.25
N GLY A 679 -30.60 10.79 24.19
CA GLY A 679 -30.50 11.43 22.86
C GLY A 679 -31.76 12.20 22.43
N ILE A 680 -31.64 13.36 21.75
CA ILE A 680 -32.78 14.12 21.16
C ILE A 680 -32.38 14.97 19.92
N THR A 681 -33.38 15.16 19.04
CA THR A 681 -33.50 15.85 17.73
C THR A 681 -33.91 17.35 17.78
N ALA A 682 -33.82 18.04 16.64
CA ALA A 682 -33.79 19.51 16.46
C ALA A 682 -35.13 20.27 16.53
N THR A 683 -35.10 21.49 17.09
CA THR A 683 -35.95 22.64 16.68
C THR A 683 -35.11 23.91 16.63
N ALA A 684 -35.27 24.69 15.56
CA ALA A 684 -34.59 25.95 15.31
C ALA A 684 -35.11 27.06 16.23
N ASP A 685 -34.28 27.53 17.17
CA ASP A 685 -34.46 28.84 17.78
C ASP A 685 -33.20 29.68 17.55
N SER A 686 -33.41 30.76 16.80
CA SER A 686 -32.42 31.70 16.28
C SER A 686 -32.01 32.73 17.33
N ASN A 687 -31.21 32.36 18.31
CA ASN A 687 -30.38 33.35 19.03
C ASN A 687 -29.08 33.54 18.24
N LYS A 688 -28.88 34.75 17.70
CA LYS A 688 -27.68 35.15 16.94
C LYS A 688 -26.44 34.96 17.81
N ILE A 689 -25.62 33.95 17.50
CA ILE A 689 -24.28 33.75 18.07
C ILE A 689 -23.47 35.02 17.78
N GLN A 690 -22.81 35.58 18.80
CA GLN A 690 -21.91 36.72 18.60
C GLN A 690 -20.59 36.22 18.02
N PHE A 691 -20.34 36.47 16.73
CA PHE A 691 -19.14 36.03 16.04
C PHE A 691 -18.16 37.20 15.80
N SER A 692 -16.85 36.95 15.92
CA SER A 692 -15.84 37.89 15.43
C SER A 692 -14.61 37.15 14.90
N LEU A 693 -14.05 37.63 13.80
CA LEU A 693 -12.80 37.13 13.24
C LEU A 693 -11.88 38.32 12.98
N LYS A 694 -10.68 38.27 13.56
CA LYS A 694 -9.58 39.19 13.26
C LYS A 694 -8.33 38.39 12.91
N ALA A 695 -7.62 38.82 11.88
CA ALA A 695 -6.37 38.18 11.50
C ALA A 695 -5.29 39.20 11.17
N SER A 696 -4.10 38.99 11.73
CA SER A 696 -2.88 39.69 11.33
C SER A 696 -2.13 38.85 10.31
N ILE A 697 -1.52 39.51 9.34
CA ILE A 697 -0.87 38.89 8.19
C ILE A 697 0.49 39.55 8.01
N THR A 698 1.55 38.74 8.00
CA THR A 698 2.91 39.17 7.69
C THR A 698 3.45 38.31 6.56
N MET A 699 3.83 38.95 5.47
CA MET A 699 4.32 38.29 4.26
C MET A 699 5.75 38.72 3.96
N PRO A 700 6.60 37.84 3.41
CA PRO A 700 7.98 38.19 3.07
C PRO A 700 8.10 39.07 1.83
N TYR A 701 7.03 39.18 1.04
CA TYR A 701 6.97 39.97 -0.18
C TYR A 701 5.67 40.78 -0.22
N GLU A 702 5.65 41.78 -1.11
CA GLU A 702 4.53 42.70 -1.29
C GLU A 702 3.20 41.96 -1.55
N ILE A 703 2.17 42.33 -0.79
CA ILE A 703 0.79 41.85 -0.88
C ILE A 703 0.09 42.63 -2.00
N ARG A 704 -0.10 41.99 -3.16
CA ARG A 704 -0.80 42.59 -4.30
C ARG A 704 -2.30 42.57 -4.15
N LYS A 705 -2.82 41.48 -3.58
CA LYS A 705 -4.26 41.27 -3.42
C LYS A 705 -4.51 40.53 -2.13
N LEU A 706 -5.49 41.03 -1.38
CA LEU A 706 -5.97 40.41 -0.15
C LEU A 706 -7.50 40.49 -0.16
N PHE A 707 -8.19 39.36 -0.23
CA PHE A 707 -9.65 39.35 -0.24
C PHE A 707 -10.20 38.02 0.25
N SER A 708 -11.46 38.03 0.67
CA SER A 708 -12.22 36.81 0.93
C SER A 708 -13.30 36.67 -0.15
N PRO A 709 -13.37 35.53 -0.86
CA PRO A 709 -14.48 35.26 -1.77
C PRO A 709 -15.78 34.93 -1.03
N THR A 710 -15.72 34.55 0.26
CA THR A 710 -16.90 34.11 1.02
C THR A 710 -17.47 35.19 1.93
N HIS A 711 -16.65 36.11 2.46
CA HIS A 711 -17.07 37.10 3.44
C HIS A 711 -16.55 38.52 3.14
N ARG A 712 -17.25 39.54 3.64
CA ARG A 712 -16.80 40.94 3.52
C ARG A 712 -15.80 41.29 4.62
N LEU A 713 -14.70 41.91 4.23
CA LEU A 713 -13.59 42.24 5.11
C LEU A 713 -13.39 43.75 5.18
N ARG A 714 -13.09 44.22 6.39
CA ARG A 714 -12.36 45.47 6.62
C ARG A 714 -10.87 45.15 6.68
N ARG A 715 -10.03 46.03 6.15
CA ARG A 715 -8.58 45.77 6.04
C ARG A 715 -7.74 47.02 6.32
N LYS A 716 -6.56 46.80 6.88
CA LYS A 716 -5.42 47.73 6.91
C LYS A 716 -4.29 47.02 6.18
N ILE A 717 -3.66 47.66 5.20
CA ILE A 717 -2.63 47.02 4.37
C ILE A 717 -1.44 47.95 4.22
N THR A 718 -0.25 47.37 4.35
CA THR A 718 1.04 47.89 3.89
C THR A 718 1.60 46.92 2.84
N ASP A 719 2.79 47.18 2.31
CA ASP A 719 3.43 46.28 1.35
C ASP A 719 3.50 44.84 1.90
N CYS A 720 3.99 44.62 3.11
CA CYS A 720 4.25 43.26 3.64
C CYS A 720 3.38 42.86 4.84
N GLN A 721 2.56 43.77 5.37
CA GLN A 721 1.71 43.48 6.53
C GLN A 721 0.28 43.88 6.27
N ALA A 722 -0.66 43.10 6.80
CA ALA A 722 -2.07 43.44 6.77
C ALA A 722 -2.79 43.03 8.06
N MET A 723 -3.88 43.73 8.36
CA MET A 723 -4.82 43.39 9.43
C MET A 723 -6.21 43.32 8.82
N ILE A 724 -6.95 42.25 9.08
CA ILE A 724 -8.32 42.09 8.61
C ILE A 724 -9.29 41.90 9.76
N GLU A 725 -10.51 42.38 9.56
CA GLU A 725 -11.66 42.16 10.45
C GLU A 725 -12.89 41.86 9.61
N LEU A 726 -13.67 40.86 10.03
CA LEU A 726 -14.90 40.49 9.37
C LEU A 726 -16.01 41.51 9.69
N ILE A 727 -16.72 42.00 8.67
CA ILE A 727 -17.74 43.05 8.86
C ILE A 727 -19.08 42.47 9.33
N ASP A 728 -19.48 41.35 8.73
CA ASP A 728 -20.85 40.84 8.82
C ASP A 728 -21.14 40.07 10.11
N ASN A 729 -20.10 39.79 10.92
CA ASN A 729 -20.14 39.01 12.16
C ASN A 729 -21.02 37.75 12.07
N ILE A 730 -21.00 37.08 10.91
CA ILE A 730 -21.73 35.85 10.62
C ILE A 730 -20.72 34.81 10.13
N PHE A 731 -20.91 33.57 10.59
CA PHE A 731 -20.12 32.41 10.21
C PHE A 731 -21.07 31.26 9.85
N ASP A 732 -21.73 31.39 8.69
CA ASP A 732 -22.75 30.46 8.18
C ASP A 732 -22.20 29.48 7.12
N LYS A 733 -21.00 29.78 6.61
CA LYS A 733 -20.26 29.05 5.57
C LYS A 733 -18.76 29.21 5.79
N ASP A 734 -17.98 28.37 5.11
CA ASP A 734 -16.53 28.37 5.26
C ASP A 734 -15.92 29.75 4.99
N PHE A 735 -15.04 30.18 5.89
CA PHE A 735 -14.27 31.40 5.67
C PHE A 735 -13.03 31.07 4.85
N ILE A 736 -12.86 31.77 3.73
CA ILE A 736 -11.71 31.63 2.84
C ILE A 736 -11.06 32.99 2.73
N LEU A 737 -9.76 33.08 2.99
CA LEU A 737 -8.94 34.26 2.76
C LEU A 737 -7.89 33.93 1.69
N THR A 738 -7.81 34.77 0.68
CA THR A 738 -6.90 34.62 -0.46
C THR A 738 -5.91 35.77 -0.47
N ILE A 739 -4.61 35.42 -0.53
CA ILE A 739 -3.49 36.36 -0.47
C ILE A 739 -2.59 36.14 -1.69
N THR A 740 -2.50 37.14 -2.55
CA THR A 740 -1.63 37.15 -3.74
C THR A 740 -0.40 37.98 -3.47
N LEU A 741 0.79 37.40 -3.65
CA LEU A 741 2.07 38.10 -3.49
C LEU A 741 2.64 38.56 -4.84
N THR A 742 3.53 39.56 -4.82
CA THR A 742 4.31 39.95 -6.00
C THR A 742 5.17 38.80 -6.54
N THR A 743 5.71 37.96 -5.65
CA THR A 743 6.50 36.77 -5.97
C THR A 743 6.25 35.67 -4.94
N ILE A 744 5.58 34.58 -5.34
CA ILE A 744 5.23 33.46 -4.44
C ILE A 744 6.22 32.28 -4.52
N HIS A 745 6.76 32.01 -5.71
CA HIS A 745 7.60 30.84 -6.01
C HIS A 745 9.09 31.03 -5.71
N ILE A 746 9.42 31.69 -4.60
CA ILE A 746 10.82 31.91 -4.20
C ILE A 746 11.20 30.89 -3.12
N PRO A 747 12.25 30.06 -3.37
CA PRO A 747 12.79 29.16 -2.36
C PRO A 747 13.29 29.92 -1.14
N ARG A 748 12.99 29.43 0.06
CA ARG A 748 13.32 30.12 1.31
C ARG A 748 13.47 29.16 2.48
N MET A 749 14.07 29.66 3.55
CA MET A 749 14.28 28.96 4.80
C MET A 749 13.81 29.85 5.95
N LEU A 750 12.80 29.39 6.68
CA LEU A 750 12.33 30.01 7.91
C LEU A 750 12.93 29.26 9.10
N VAL A 751 13.36 30.01 10.12
CA VAL A 751 13.90 29.44 11.35
C VAL A 751 13.21 30.09 12.54
N GLU A 752 12.77 29.26 13.47
CA GLU A 752 12.19 29.69 14.73
C GLU A 752 13.01 29.15 15.90
N THR A 753 13.23 29.98 16.92
CA THR A 753 13.83 29.59 18.21
C THR A 753 12.75 29.40 19.28
N TYR A 754 12.92 28.42 20.16
CA TYR A 754 11.99 28.19 21.27
C TYR A 754 12.37 29.00 22.51
N ALA A 755 11.46 29.84 23.01
CA ALA A 755 11.75 30.72 24.14
C ALA A 755 12.15 29.97 25.44
N SER A 756 11.63 28.75 25.65
CA SER A 756 11.95 27.92 26.83
C SER A 756 13.17 27.01 26.64
N ASP A 757 13.74 26.93 25.43
CA ASP A 757 14.90 26.09 25.09
C ASP A 757 15.70 26.82 24.00
N SER A 758 16.66 27.66 24.43
CA SER A 758 17.42 28.53 23.52
C SER A 758 18.26 27.79 22.49
N GLU A 759 18.52 26.50 22.71
CA GLU A 759 19.24 25.63 21.77
C GLU A 759 18.31 24.97 20.74
N SER A 760 17.00 24.93 20.99
CA SER A 760 16.01 24.36 20.07
C SER A 760 15.74 25.29 18.90
N ARG A 761 16.02 24.79 17.69
CA ARG A 761 15.75 25.47 16.42
C ARG A 761 14.92 24.60 15.49
N ALA A 762 13.76 25.11 15.10
CA ALA A 762 12.91 24.51 14.07
C ALA A 762 13.14 25.23 12.75
N CYS A 763 13.40 24.47 11.69
CA CYS A 763 13.61 24.96 10.33
C CYS A 763 12.46 24.51 9.42
N MET A 764 11.95 25.42 8.58
CA MET A 764 11.04 25.11 7.49
C MET A 764 11.66 25.59 6.18
N LEU A 765 11.96 24.64 5.30
CA LEU A 765 12.40 24.91 3.93
C LEU A 765 11.19 24.84 3.02
N THR A 766 11.09 25.82 2.12
CA THR A 766 10.11 25.78 1.04
C THR A 766 10.86 25.91 -0.28
N PHE A 767 10.75 24.88 -1.13
CA PHE A 767 11.30 24.89 -2.47
C PHE A 767 10.17 24.88 -3.50
N TYR A 768 10.37 25.66 -4.56
CA TYR A 768 9.53 25.63 -5.77
C TYR A 768 10.44 25.19 -6.91
N PRO A 769 10.61 23.88 -7.13
CA PRO A 769 11.44 23.36 -8.21
C PRO A 769 10.96 23.97 -9.53
N LYS A 770 11.90 24.59 -10.23
CA LYS A 770 11.74 25.02 -11.61
C LYS A 770 12.93 24.45 -12.37
N PHE A 771 12.65 23.58 -13.30
CA PHE A 771 13.64 23.07 -14.23
C PHE A 771 13.13 23.38 -15.63
N ASP A 772 14.01 23.92 -16.47
CA ASP A 772 13.67 24.39 -17.81
C ASP A 772 13.09 23.24 -18.63
N SER A 773 11.79 23.32 -18.92
CA SER A 773 11.12 22.48 -19.90
C SER A 773 11.45 22.90 -21.34
N GLU A 774 12.04 24.09 -21.50
CA GLU A 774 12.34 24.71 -22.78
C GLU A 774 13.65 24.18 -23.37
N GLY A 775 13.59 22.97 -23.91
CA GLY A 775 14.64 22.54 -24.84
C GLY A 775 14.63 21.08 -25.30
N GLN A 776 14.10 20.13 -24.53
CA GLN A 776 14.42 18.70 -24.78
C GLN A 776 13.34 17.65 -24.42
N SER A 777 12.05 17.96 -24.36
CA SER A 777 11.01 16.90 -24.31
C SER A 777 10.42 16.60 -25.68
N THR A 778 11.27 16.16 -26.61
CA THR A 778 10.83 15.39 -27.80
C THR A 778 10.52 13.92 -27.44
N SER A 779 10.61 13.54 -26.18
CA SER A 779 10.40 12.18 -25.69
C SER A 779 8.91 11.81 -25.68
N THR A 780 8.58 10.68 -26.27
CA THR A 780 7.26 10.05 -26.19
C THR A 780 6.93 9.72 -24.73
N THR A 781 5.79 10.18 -24.22
CA THR A 781 5.30 9.81 -22.88
C THR A 781 4.40 8.60 -22.99
N GLU A 782 4.72 7.53 -22.26
CA GLU A 782 3.87 6.33 -22.18
C GLU A 782 3.12 6.29 -20.83
N ILE A 783 1.80 6.11 -20.88
CA ILE A 783 0.91 6.08 -19.71
C ILE A 783 0.13 4.76 -19.69
N ILE A 784 0.30 3.96 -18.65
CA ILE A 784 -0.40 2.69 -18.47
C ILE A 784 -1.36 2.82 -17.29
N TYR A 785 -2.65 2.82 -17.58
CA TYR A 785 -3.68 2.76 -16.53
C TYR A 785 -3.83 1.32 -16.06
N ILE A 786 -3.58 1.06 -14.79
CA ILE A 786 -3.75 -0.25 -14.18
C ILE A 786 -4.94 -0.17 -13.22
N ILE A 787 -5.99 -0.92 -13.52
CA ILE A 787 -7.24 -0.93 -12.77
C ILE A 787 -7.39 -2.27 -12.08
N ASP A 788 -7.37 -2.23 -10.75
CA ASP A 788 -7.59 -3.38 -9.89
C ASP A 788 -9.08 -3.73 -9.83
N LEU A 789 -9.41 -4.96 -10.20
CA LEU A 789 -10.76 -5.53 -10.14
C LEU A 789 -10.81 -6.79 -9.26
N SER A 790 -9.81 -7.00 -8.41
CA SER A 790 -9.67 -8.14 -7.48
C SER A 790 -10.81 -8.24 -6.45
N ASN A 791 -10.81 -9.31 -5.66
CA ASN A 791 -11.87 -9.56 -4.68
C ASN A 791 -11.96 -8.52 -3.56
N SER A 792 -10.84 -7.92 -3.14
CA SER A 792 -10.85 -6.85 -2.14
C SER A 792 -11.54 -5.59 -2.66
N MET A 793 -11.60 -5.43 -3.98
CA MET A 793 -12.30 -4.33 -4.64
C MET A 793 -13.81 -4.58 -4.81
N ASP A 794 -14.36 -5.77 -4.50
CA ASP A 794 -15.77 -6.11 -4.80
C ASP A 794 -16.76 -5.08 -4.22
N GLY A 795 -17.83 -4.82 -4.99
CA GLY A 795 -18.85 -3.85 -4.62
C GLY A 795 -18.50 -2.39 -4.96
N ASN A 796 -18.40 -1.53 -3.94
CA ASN A 796 -18.34 -0.07 -4.14
C ASN A 796 -16.96 0.40 -4.63
N ALA A 797 -15.87 -0.21 -4.12
CA ALA A 797 -14.50 0.16 -4.50
C ALA A 797 -14.25 -0.06 -6.00
N GLN A 798 -14.68 -1.20 -6.55
CA GLN A 798 -14.59 -1.50 -7.98
C GLN A 798 -15.35 -0.48 -8.83
N LYS A 799 -16.58 -0.13 -8.44
CA LYS A 799 -17.38 0.90 -9.15
C LYS A 799 -16.67 2.25 -9.15
N GLN A 800 -16.09 2.63 -8.01
CA GLN A 800 -15.31 3.85 -7.88
C GLN A 800 -14.05 3.83 -8.73
N ALA A 801 -13.34 2.69 -8.80
CA ALA A 801 -12.17 2.53 -9.66
C ALA A 801 -12.52 2.73 -11.14
N LYS A 802 -13.61 2.11 -11.63
CA LYS A 802 -14.09 2.30 -13.01
C LYS A 802 -14.51 3.76 -13.28
N GLN A 803 -15.21 4.40 -12.34
CA GLN A 803 -15.59 5.82 -12.43
C GLN A 803 -14.38 6.75 -12.46
N LEU A 804 -13.38 6.51 -11.61
CA LEU A 804 -12.16 7.29 -11.54
C LEU A 804 -11.33 7.11 -12.81
N ALA A 805 -11.16 5.88 -13.30
CA ALA A 805 -10.54 5.61 -14.59
C ALA A 805 -11.24 6.34 -15.74
N HIS A 806 -12.58 6.31 -15.78
CA HIS A 806 -13.36 7.06 -16.76
C HIS A 806 -13.13 8.58 -16.64
N THR A 807 -12.98 9.10 -15.42
CA THR A 807 -12.68 10.52 -15.16
C THR A 807 -11.29 10.89 -15.67
N PHE A 808 -10.26 10.07 -15.45
CA PHE A 808 -8.93 10.26 -16.04
C PHE A 808 -9.01 10.34 -17.58
N LEU A 809 -9.67 9.36 -18.21
CA LEU A 809 -9.84 9.33 -19.67
C LEU A 809 -10.64 10.51 -20.19
N SER A 810 -11.58 11.04 -19.43
CA SER A 810 -12.40 12.19 -19.86
C SER A 810 -11.68 13.53 -19.75
N ASN A 811 -10.67 13.64 -18.86
CA ASN A 811 -9.87 14.85 -18.68
C ASN A 811 -8.54 14.83 -19.44
N MET A 812 -8.27 13.78 -20.22
CA MET A 812 -7.17 13.73 -21.18
C MET A 812 -7.38 14.77 -22.29
N SER A 813 -6.64 15.88 -22.25
CA SER A 813 -6.70 16.91 -23.29
C SER A 813 -6.14 16.39 -24.63
N ILE A 814 -6.86 16.62 -25.73
CA ILE A 814 -6.45 16.27 -27.10
C ILE A 814 -5.95 17.51 -27.87
N GLU A 815 -5.96 18.70 -27.25
CA GLU A 815 -5.65 19.95 -27.95
C GLU A 815 -4.14 20.19 -28.15
N ASN A 816 -3.80 20.65 -29.37
CA ASN A 816 -2.50 21.11 -29.87
C ASN A 816 -1.26 20.21 -29.62
N ASN A 817 -0.88 19.42 -30.63
CA ASN A 817 0.38 18.67 -30.74
C ASN A 817 0.65 17.55 -29.71
N ASN A 818 -0.38 16.93 -29.12
CA ASN A 818 -0.25 15.69 -28.31
C ASN A 818 0.07 14.42 -29.13
N ASN A 819 0.82 14.53 -30.24
CA ASN A 819 1.20 13.40 -31.10
C ASN A 819 2.23 12.45 -30.49
N ASN A 820 2.69 12.73 -29.26
CA ASN A 820 3.75 11.97 -28.58
C ASN A 820 3.28 11.27 -27.28
N ILE A 821 1.96 11.18 -27.03
CA ILE A 821 1.44 10.43 -25.87
C ILE A 821 0.95 9.06 -26.34
N LEU A 822 1.56 8.00 -25.80
CA LEU A 822 1.10 6.62 -25.91
C LEU A 822 0.38 6.23 -24.62
N PHE A 823 -0.71 5.47 -24.74
CA PHE A 823 -1.41 4.97 -23.57
C PHE A 823 -1.99 3.56 -23.78
N ASN A 824 -2.15 2.84 -22.67
CA ASN A 824 -2.90 1.60 -22.62
C ASN A 824 -3.70 1.51 -21.32
N ILE A 825 -4.68 0.61 -21.28
CA ILE A 825 -5.46 0.31 -20.08
C ILE A 825 -5.33 -1.18 -19.84
N VAL A 826 -4.99 -1.53 -18.60
CA VAL A 826 -4.87 -2.89 -18.11
C VAL A 826 -5.83 -3.05 -16.94
N THR A 827 -6.71 -4.02 -17.01
CA THR A 827 -7.52 -4.48 -15.87
C THR A 827 -6.92 -5.76 -15.35
N PHE A 828 -6.84 -5.92 -14.03
CA PHE A 828 -6.25 -7.12 -13.44
C PHE A 828 -6.98 -7.60 -12.18
N GLY A 829 -6.84 -8.90 -11.93
CA GLY A 829 -7.23 -9.64 -10.74
C GLY A 829 -6.32 -10.87 -10.66
N SER A 830 -6.89 -12.08 -10.68
CA SER A 830 -6.09 -13.30 -10.96
C SER A 830 -5.60 -13.37 -12.41
N ASP A 831 -6.33 -12.75 -13.34
CA ASP A 831 -5.95 -12.62 -14.74
C ASP A 831 -5.96 -11.15 -15.14
N SER A 832 -5.33 -10.85 -16.28
CA SER A 832 -5.23 -9.49 -16.81
C SER A 832 -5.83 -9.37 -18.21
N ASP A 833 -6.48 -8.26 -18.49
CA ASP A 833 -6.86 -7.84 -19.84
C ASP A 833 -6.28 -6.48 -20.20
N GLU A 834 -5.99 -6.30 -21.49
CA GLU A 834 -5.51 -5.04 -22.04
C GLU A 834 -6.49 -4.51 -23.08
N CYS A 835 -6.77 -3.20 -23.06
CA CYS A 835 -7.60 -2.53 -24.05
C CYS A 835 -6.97 -2.61 -25.45
N PHE A 836 -5.66 -2.43 -25.54
CA PHE A 836 -4.92 -2.47 -26.79
C PHE A 836 -3.82 -3.53 -26.76
N PRO A 837 -3.53 -4.20 -27.89
CA PRO A 837 -2.45 -5.17 -27.97
C PRO A 837 -1.06 -4.54 -27.79
N ILE A 838 -0.91 -3.23 -27.96
CA ILE A 838 0.26 -2.42 -27.60
C ILE A 838 -0.24 -1.01 -27.26
N SER A 839 0.56 -0.24 -26.52
CA SER A 839 0.25 1.17 -26.21
C SER A 839 -0.05 1.95 -27.48
N SER A 840 -1.19 2.62 -27.49
CA SER A 840 -1.75 3.29 -28.66
C SER A 840 -1.66 4.81 -28.52
N LEU A 841 -1.57 5.52 -29.65
CA LEU A 841 -1.58 6.98 -29.65
C LEU A 841 -2.89 7.54 -29.10
N LEU A 842 -2.79 8.64 -28.35
CA LEU A 842 -3.93 9.37 -27.82
C LEU A 842 -4.72 10.06 -28.95
N THR A 843 -5.74 9.38 -29.46
CA THR A 843 -6.67 9.90 -30.48
C THR A 843 -8.10 9.86 -29.96
N LYS A 844 -9.01 10.66 -30.53
CA LYS A 844 -10.44 10.64 -30.17
C LYS A 844 -11.05 9.23 -30.32
N GLU A 845 -10.67 8.52 -31.37
CA GLU A 845 -11.14 7.15 -31.64
C GLU A 845 -10.63 6.15 -30.58
N ASN A 846 -9.32 6.16 -30.30
CA ASN A 846 -8.74 5.26 -29.30
C ASN A 846 -9.27 5.59 -27.89
N LEU A 847 -9.47 6.86 -27.56
CA LEU A 847 -10.04 7.26 -26.28
C LEU A 847 -11.47 6.72 -26.11
N ALA A 848 -12.30 6.76 -27.16
CA ALA A 848 -13.64 6.17 -27.13
C ALA A 848 -13.59 4.65 -26.92
N LYS A 849 -12.67 3.94 -27.59
CA LYS A 849 -12.43 2.50 -27.37
C LYS A 849 -12.01 2.20 -25.93
N ALA A 850 -11.12 3.02 -25.38
CA ALA A 850 -10.64 2.90 -24.00
C ALA A 850 -11.75 3.12 -22.97
N LYS A 851 -12.58 4.16 -23.14
CA LYS A 851 -13.75 4.39 -22.27
C LYS A 851 -14.73 3.22 -22.34
N HIS A 852 -14.99 2.72 -23.55
CA HIS A 852 -15.84 1.55 -23.74
C HIS A 852 -15.26 0.32 -23.04
N PHE A 853 -13.94 0.09 -23.16
CA PHE A 853 -13.25 -1.01 -22.49
C PHE A 853 -13.40 -0.93 -20.96
N VAL A 854 -13.19 0.23 -20.34
CA VAL A 854 -13.34 0.39 -18.87
C VAL A 854 -14.77 0.12 -18.40
N LEU A 855 -15.78 0.57 -19.16
CA LEU A 855 -17.18 0.37 -18.78
C LEU A 855 -17.65 -1.08 -18.95
N HIS A 856 -17.10 -1.80 -19.93
CA HIS A 856 -17.51 -3.16 -20.28
C HIS A 856 -16.48 -4.23 -19.91
N SER A 857 -15.40 -3.85 -19.20
CA SER A 857 -14.39 -4.80 -18.74
C SER A 857 -15.05 -5.78 -17.79
N LEU A 858 -14.77 -7.06 -18.00
CA LEU A 858 -15.24 -8.15 -17.15
C LEU A 858 -14.78 -7.94 -15.71
N ASP A 859 -15.60 -8.38 -14.76
CA ASP A 859 -15.24 -8.36 -13.35
C ASP A 859 -14.22 -9.49 -13.09
N HIS A 860 -12.93 -9.17 -13.12
CA HIS A 860 -11.84 -10.11 -12.82
C HIS A 860 -11.76 -10.38 -11.32
N ARG A 861 -12.65 -11.24 -10.81
CA ARG A 861 -12.63 -11.70 -9.42
C ARG A 861 -11.42 -12.63 -9.18
N GLY A 862 -10.90 -12.63 -7.97
CA GLY A 862 -9.77 -13.45 -7.56
C GLY A 862 -8.65 -12.64 -6.90
N ASN A 863 -7.41 -13.02 -7.18
CA ASN A 863 -6.18 -12.49 -6.60
C ASN A 863 -5.88 -11.05 -7.03
N THR A 864 -4.83 -10.46 -6.47
CA THR A 864 -4.31 -9.13 -6.86
C THR A 864 -2.94 -9.28 -7.52
N ASP A 865 -2.89 -9.95 -8.69
CA ASP A 865 -1.63 -10.30 -9.38
C ASP A 865 -1.07 -9.13 -10.22
N LEU A 866 -0.60 -8.09 -9.52
CA LEU A 866 0.10 -6.97 -10.14
C LEU A 866 1.47 -7.39 -10.70
N PHE A 867 2.11 -8.41 -10.11
CA PHE A 867 3.42 -8.90 -10.53
C PHE A 867 3.41 -9.35 -11.99
N SER A 868 2.47 -10.20 -12.41
CA SER A 868 2.39 -10.67 -13.80
C SER A 868 2.22 -9.53 -14.80
N VAL A 869 1.41 -8.51 -14.46
CA VAL A 869 1.22 -7.32 -15.29
C VAL A 869 2.56 -6.60 -15.47
N LEU A 870 3.22 -6.23 -14.37
CA LEU A 870 4.48 -5.49 -14.41
C LEU A 870 5.60 -6.32 -15.06
N TYR A 871 5.64 -7.63 -14.82
CA TYR A 871 6.64 -8.52 -15.40
C TYR A 871 6.54 -8.53 -16.93
N ASN A 872 5.33 -8.67 -17.49
CA ASN A 872 5.13 -8.62 -18.94
C ASN A 872 5.56 -7.26 -19.53
N TYR A 873 5.25 -6.15 -18.86
CA TYR A 873 5.71 -4.83 -19.30
C TYR A 873 7.24 -4.67 -19.14
N SER A 874 7.87 -5.28 -18.13
CA SER A 874 9.32 -5.23 -17.94
C SER A 874 10.11 -5.91 -19.06
N LEU A 875 9.53 -6.94 -19.68
CA LEU A 875 10.09 -7.65 -20.84
C LEU A 875 9.95 -6.87 -22.15
N LEU A 876 9.20 -5.77 -22.14
CA LEU A 876 8.97 -4.89 -23.27
C LEU A 876 9.73 -3.57 -23.08
N PRO A 877 10.28 -2.95 -24.14
CA PRO A 877 11.01 -1.70 -24.04
C PRO A 877 10.06 -0.55 -23.68
N SER A 878 10.57 0.42 -22.91
CA SER A 878 9.87 1.66 -22.58
C SER A 878 10.46 2.84 -23.37
N TYR A 879 9.65 3.88 -23.57
CA TYR A 879 10.06 5.11 -24.26
C TYR A 879 10.72 6.11 -23.29
N GLY A 880 11.75 5.69 -22.54
CA GLY A 880 12.43 6.51 -21.53
C GLY A 880 11.87 6.42 -20.10
N GLY A 881 10.92 5.50 -19.88
CA GLY A 881 10.23 5.25 -18.60
C GLY A 881 8.71 5.28 -18.76
N ARG A 882 8.00 4.35 -18.11
CA ARG A 882 6.53 4.30 -18.14
C ARG A 882 5.92 5.01 -16.95
N ASN A 883 4.73 5.57 -17.14
CA ASN A 883 3.94 6.12 -16.05
C ASN A 883 2.77 5.20 -15.77
N TYR A 884 2.83 4.47 -14.66
CA TYR A 884 1.73 3.64 -14.20
C TYR A 884 0.79 4.48 -13.34
N ILE A 885 -0.47 4.57 -13.74
CA ILE A 885 -1.54 5.11 -12.88
C ILE A 885 -2.29 3.90 -12.32
N LEU A 886 -2.02 3.56 -11.06
CA LEU A 886 -2.58 2.38 -10.39
C LEU A 886 -3.82 2.76 -9.57
N LEU A 887 -4.97 2.20 -9.90
CA LEU A 887 -6.22 2.35 -9.17
C LEU A 887 -6.48 1.06 -8.39
N SER A 888 -6.26 1.09 -7.08
CA SER A 888 -6.31 -0.09 -6.21
C SER A 888 -6.55 0.31 -4.76
N ASP A 889 -7.01 -0.63 -3.94
CA ASP A 889 -7.02 -0.52 -2.49
C ASP A 889 -5.66 -0.88 -1.86
N GLY A 890 -4.69 -1.35 -2.64
CA GLY A 890 -3.32 -1.60 -2.19
C GLY A 890 -3.06 -2.94 -1.51
N HIS A 891 -4.03 -3.86 -1.47
CA HIS A 891 -3.82 -5.22 -0.98
C HIS A 891 -3.17 -6.07 -2.08
N LEU A 892 -1.86 -5.87 -2.27
CA LEU A 892 -1.10 -6.45 -3.38
C LEU A 892 -0.47 -7.79 -2.99
N ASN A 893 -0.59 -8.79 -3.86
CA ASN A 893 0.03 -10.09 -3.64
C ASN A 893 1.52 -10.07 -4.00
N ASP A 894 2.33 -10.80 -3.22
CA ASP A 894 3.76 -10.99 -3.44
C ASP A 894 4.55 -9.68 -3.64
N MET A 895 4.34 -8.73 -2.72
CA MET A 895 5.02 -7.44 -2.72
C MET A 895 6.53 -7.57 -2.88
N LYS A 896 7.19 -8.53 -2.23
CA LYS A 896 8.63 -8.74 -2.33
C LYS A 896 9.10 -8.92 -3.78
N SER A 897 8.44 -9.78 -4.56
CA SER A 897 8.78 -9.98 -5.97
C SER A 897 8.52 -8.73 -6.81
N ILE A 898 7.45 -8.00 -6.52
CA ILE A 898 7.15 -6.71 -7.18
C ILE A 898 8.27 -5.70 -6.93
N LEU A 899 8.71 -5.52 -5.68
CA LEU A 899 9.78 -4.57 -5.36
C LEU A 899 11.11 -4.97 -5.99
N LEU A 900 11.42 -6.27 -6.05
CA LEU A 900 12.62 -6.78 -6.72
C LEU A 900 12.57 -6.51 -8.23
N LEU A 901 11.39 -6.69 -8.85
CA LEU A 901 11.16 -6.39 -10.25
C LEU A 901 11.34 -4.89 -10.55
N LEU A 902 10.78 -4.01 -9.71
CA LEU A 902 10.90 -2.55 -9.88
C LEU A 902 12.34 -2.04 -9.76
N LYS A 903 13.18 -2.72 -8.97
CA LYS A 903 14.61 -2.41 -8.84
C LYS A 903 15.46 -2.83 -10.05
N GLN A 904 14.89 -3.58 -10.99
CA GLN A 904 15.61 -3.99 -12.20
C GLN A 904 15.92 -2.78 -13.09
N LYS A 905 17.03 -2.86 -13.84
CA LYS A 905 17.53 -1.76 -14.67
C LYS A 905 16.49 -1.29 -15.70
N GLN A 906 15.67 -2.21 -16.23
CA GLN A 906 14.64 -1.93 -17.23
C GLN A 906 13.49 -1.06 -16.70
N MET A 907 13.20 -1.14 -15.40
CA MET A 907 12.08 -0.43 -14.74
C MET A 907 12.54 0.77 -13.90
N LYS A 908 13.85 1.06 -13.88
CA LYS A 908 14.46 2.11 -13.03
C LYS A 908 13.82 3.50 -13.17
N TYR A 909 13.29 3.82 -14.34
CA TYR A 909 12.69 5.13 -14.65
C TYR A 909 11.17 5.10 -14.71
N ASP A 910 10.55 3.94 -14.44
CA ASP A 910 9.10 3.84 -14.42
C ASP A 910 8.57 4.52 -13.16
N ARG A 911 7.49 5.28 -13.27
CA ARG A 911 6.89 6.05 -12.17
C ARG A 911 5.51 5.49 -11.81
N PHE A 912 5.17 5.52 -10.53
CA PHE A 912 3.88 5.10 -10.02
C PHE A 912 3.07 6.26 -9.48
N PHE A 913 1.87 6.44 -10.03
CA PHE A 913 0.86 7.35 -9.52
C PHE A 913 -0.26 6.51 -8.94
N THR A 914 -0.21 6.27 -7.63
CA THR A 914 -1.17 5.39 -6.96
C THR A 914 -2.41 6.18 -6.55
N CYS A 915 -3.57 5.62 -6.85
CA CYS A 915 -4.88 6.15 -6.49
C CYS A 915 -5.47 5.17 -5.47
N SER A 916 -5.36 5.48 -4.18
CA SER A 916 -5.92 4.65 -3.11
C SER A 916 -7.44 4.78 -3.10
N ILE A 917 -8.11 3.64 -3.25
CA ILE A 917 -9.57 3.53 -3.30
C ILE A 917 -9.99 2.63 -2.13
N SER A 918 -11.06 2.97 -1.41
CA SER A 918 -11.51 2.34 -0.14
C SER A 918 -10.90 2.95 1.12
N ASP A 919 -11.69 2.91 2.20
CA ASP A 919 -11.31 3.35 3.54
C ASP A 919 -10.33 2.37 4.22
N THR A 920 -10.34 1.11 3.77
CA THR A 920 -9.45 0.04 4.26
C THR A 920 -8.15 -0.07 3.46
N ALA A 921 -7.88 0.87 2.55
CA ALA A 921 -6.76 0.76 1.62
C ALA A 921 -5.40 0.65 2.34
N ASN A 922 -4.56 -0.31 1.91
CA ASN A 922 -3.19 -0.45 2.35
C ASN A 922 -2.28 0.60 1.68
N LYS A 923 -2.20 1.76 2.32
CA LYS A 923 -1.37 2.90 1.87
C LYS A 923 0.13 2.61 1.94
N HIS A 924 0.56 1.68 2.80
CA HIS A 924 1.98 1.34 2.96
C HIS A 924 2.53 0.69 1.69
N ASP A 925 1.84 -0.34 1.18
CA ASP A 925 2.25 -1.05 -0.04
C ASP A 925 2.25 -0.13 -1.26
N LEU A 926 1.22 0.70 -1.39
CA LEU A 926 1.13 1.71 -2.47
C LEU A 926 2.28 2.73 -2.41
N LYS A 927 2.72 3.13 -1.21
CA LYS A 927 3.91 3.98 -1.05
C LYS A 927 5.20 3.23 -1.37
N GLN A 928 5.32 1.96 -0.99
CA GLN A 928 6.48 1.14 -1.32
C GLN A 928 6.70 1.00 -2.83
N LEU A 929 5.62 0.92 -3.62
CA LEU A 929 5.70 0.93 -5.08
C LEU A 929 6.33 2.22 -5.61
N ILE A 930 5.86 3.37 -5.13
CA ILE A 930 6.38 4.70 -5.52
C ILE A 930 7.88 4.79 -5.19
N ASN A 931 8.25 4.31 -4.00
CA ASN A 931 9.62 4.43 -3.47
C ASN A 931 10.61 3.48 -4.13
N SER A 932 10.14 2.32 -4.60
CA SER A 932 10.98 1.32 -5.25
C SER A 932 11.09 1.51 -6.75
N ALA A 933 10.22 2.34 -7.34
CA ALA A 933 10.26 2.73 -8.73
C ALA A 933 11.07 4.03 -8.93
N GLY A 934 10.99 4.63 -10.11
CA GLY A 934 11.57 5.95 -10.43
C GLY A 934 10.85 7.15 -9.81
N GLY A 935 10.05 6.94 -8.75
CA GLY A 935 9.23 7.95 -8.10
C GLY A 935 7.76 7.95 -8.54
N GLY A 936 7.11 9.10 -8.39
CA GLY A 936 5.67 9.30 -8.57
C GLY A 936 4.96 9.86 -7.32
N PHE A 937 3.63 9.79 -7.28
CA PHE A 937 2.86 10.40 -6.18
C PHE A 937 1.59 9.61 -5.88
N GLY A 938 1.35 9.37 -4.59
CA GLY A 938 0.16 8.66 -4.12
C GLY A 938 -0.94 9.63 -3.71
N THR A 939 -2.17 9.37 -4.12
CA THR A 939 -3.34 10.20 -3.80
C THR A 939 -4.47 9.33 -3.27
N VAL A 940 -5.05 9.73 -2.14
CA VAL A 940 -6.24 9.07 -1.59
C VAL A 940 -7.50 9.66 -2.23
N PHE A 941 -8.36 8.78 -2.76
CA PHE A 941 -9.66 9.11 -3.34
C PHE A 941 -10.78 8.66 -2.41
N ASP A 942 -11.05 9.49 -1.40
CA ASP A 942 -12.13 9.25 -0.45
C ASP A 942 -13.49 9.48 -1.13
N SER A 943 -14.36 8.48 -1.01
CA SER A 943 -15.71 8.48 -1.57
C SER A 943 -16.64 9.54 -0.96
N ASN A 944 -16.33 10.00 0.25
CA ASN A 944 -17.04 11.08 0.94
C ASN A 944 -16.70 12.46 0.35
N TYR A 945 -15.58 12.60 -0.37
CA TYR A 945 -15.09 13.88 -0.92
C TYR A 945 -14.95 13.87 -2.45
N ARG A 946 -15.98 13.37 -3.15
CA ARG A 946 -16.01 13.28 -4.62
C ARG A 946 -15.80 14.61 -5.35
N SER A 947 -16.25 15.72 -4.77
CA SER A 947 -16.08 17.07 -5.36
C SER A 947 -14.61 17.44 -5.60
N LYS A 948 -13.66 16.88 -4.82
CA LYS A 948 -12.22 17.12 -4.97
C LYS A 948 -11.55 16.18 -5.99
N TRP A 949 -12.24 15.13 -6.46
CA TRP A 949 -11.62 14.10 -7.32
C TRP A 949 -11.13 14.67 -8.64
N LYS A 950 -11.91 15.54 -9.29
CA LYS A 950 -11.53 16.13 -10.58
C LYS A 950 -10.23 16.93 -10.48
N THR A 951 -10.09 17.75 -9.44
CA THR A 951 -8.86 18.53 -9.20
C THR A 951 -7.66 17.63 -8.95
N LYS A 952 -7.83 16.58 -8.14
CA LYS A 952 -6.79 15.56 -7.90
C LYS A 952 -6.37 14.85 -9.19
N VAL A 953 -7.33 14.45 -10.02
CA VAL A 953 -7.09 13.83 -11.34
C VAL A 953 -6.28 14.75 -12.26
N LEU A 954 -6.66 16.03 -12.35
CA LEU A 954 -5.95 17.01 -13.17
C LEU A 954 -4.50 17.20 -12.71
N SER A 955 -4.27 17.31 -11.40
CA SER A 955 -2.91 17.41 -10.83
C SER A 955 -2.04 16.19 -11.15
N ILE A 956 -2.59 14.97 -11.05
CA ILE A 956 -1.88 13.75 -11.44
C ILE A 956 -1.51 13.79 -12.93
N LEU A 957 -2.47 14.13 -13.81
CA LEU A 957 -2.24 14.20 -15.26
C LEU A 957 -1.17 15.24 -15.65
N GLU A 958 -1.11 16.37 -14.94
CA GLU A 958 -0.05 17.37 -15.10
C GLU A 958 1.32 16.81 -14.71
N ASN A 959 1.40 16.13 -13.56
CA ASN A 959 2.64 15.53 -13.05
C ASN A 959 3.16 14.38 -13.92
N VAL A 960 2.27 13.56 -14.49
CA VAL A 960 2.63 12.47 -15.41
C VAL A 960 3.39 12.98 -16.64
N ARG A 961 3.13 14.22 -17.08
CA ARG A 961 3.78 14.81 -18.27
C ARG A 961 5.16 15.40 -17.98
N GLN A 962 5.53 15.52 -16.72
CA GLN A 962 6.81 16.11 -16.32
C GLN A 962 7.96 15.10 -16.40
N PRO A 963 9.22 15.53 -16.55
CA PRO A 963 10.38 14.64 -16.55
C PRO A 963 10.55 13.88 -15.22
N CYS A 964 11.33 12.80 -15.27
CA CYS A 964 11.66 12.00 -14.10
C CYS A 964 12.76 12.71 -13.28
N VAL A 965 12.63 12.70 -11.94
CA VAL A 965 13.57 13.33 -11.01
C VAL A 965 14.00 12.32 -9.97
N ASN A 966 15.31 12.11 -9.82
CA ASN A 966 15.89 11.08 -8.96
C ASN A 966 16.97 11.66 -8.04
N GLY A 967 17.33 10.93 -6.99
CA GLY A 967 18.44 11.31 -6.10
C GLY A 967 18.17 12.61 -5.34
N ILE A 968 16.93 12.81 -4.91
CA ILE A 968 16.50 14.04 -4.24
C ILE A 968 16.97 14.02 -2.78
N VAL A 969 17.80 14.98 -2.40
CA VAL A 969 18.38 15.09 -1.05
C VAL A 969 18.44 16.55 -0.60
N ILE A 970 18.23 16.79 0.69
CA ILE A 970 18.53 18.07 1.34
C ILE A 970 19.88 17.96 2.06
N ASP A 971 20.79 18.85 1.70
CA ASP A 971 22.11 19.00 2.30
C ASP A 971 22.08 20.18 3.28
N TRP A 972 22.06 19.88 4.59
CA TRP A 972 22.01 20.86 5.67
C TRP A 972 23.42 21.28 6.08
N HIS A 973 23.65 22.60 6.23
CA HIS A 973 24.93 23.15 6.66
C HIS A 973 24.78 23.92 7.98
N THR A 974 25.60 23.57 8.97
CA THR A 974 25.59 24.11 10.34
C THR A 974 26.93 24.76 10.71
N GLU A 975 26.93 25.78 11.58
CA GLU A 975 28.14 26.55 11.90
C GLU A 975 29.13 25.81 12.84
N GLN A 976 28.76 24.68 13.45
CA GLN A 976 29.60 23.84 14.31
C GLN A 976 29.22 22.36 14.18
N LEU A 977 30.17 21.52 13.77
CA LEU A 977 30.11 20.07 14.00
C LEU A 977 31.04 19.81 15.19
N ASP A 978 30.48 19.53 16.36
CA ASP A 978 31.26 18.90 17.41
C ASP A 978 31.71 17.54 16.87
N GLU A 979 33.01 17.36 16.57
CA GLU A 979 33.59 16.11 16.06
C GLU A 979 33.32 14.90 16.99
N ASN A 980 32.83 15.15 18.21
CA ASN A 980 32.50 14.15 19.23
C ASN A 980 30.99 13.96 19.50
N ASN A 981 30.09 14.71 18.86
CA ASN A 981 28.64 14.54 19.02
C ASN A 981 27.99 14.16 17.68
N ASN A 982 27.59 12.90 17.56
CA ASN A 982 26.61 12.42 16.58
C ASN A 982 25.21 13.00 16.89
N PHE A 983 25.01 14.32 16.80
CA PHE A 983 23.65 14.86 16.79
C PHE A 983 23.01 14.48 15.45
N GLN A 984 22.12 13.49 15.51
CA GLN A 984 21.28 13.10 14.38
C GLN A 984 20.21 14.18 14.22
N PHE A 985 20.36 15.04 13.21
CA PHE A 985 19.33 16.01 12.86
C PHE A 985 18.04 15.28 12.45
N LEU A 986 16.89 15.80 12.87
CA LEU A 986 15.58 15.23 12.50
C LEU A 986 15.01 16.03 11.34
N GLN A 987 14.60 15.35 10.27
CA GLN A 987 13.98 15.94 9.09
C GLN A 987 12.68 15.21 8.77
N ALA A 988 11.66 15.96 8.37
CA ALA A 988 10.44 15.43 7.79
C ALA A 988 10.12 16.16 6.46
N PRO A 989 9.79 15.45 5.37
CA PRO A 989 9.86 13.99 5.26
C PRO A 989 11.31 13.49 5.36
N SER A 990 11.51 12.33 5.98
CA SER A 990 12.81 11.64 6.08
C SER A 990 13.36 11.28 4.70
N HIS A 991 12.46 10.94 3.77
CA HIS A 991 12.78 10.65 2.37
C HIS A 991 11.89 11.47 1.43
N ILE A 992 12.52 12.15 0.46
CA ILE A 992 11.80 12.88 -0.59
C ILE A 992 11.73 12.00 -1.84
N HIS A 993 10.54 11.48 -2.12
CA HIS A 993 10.35 10.44 -3.14
C HIS A 993 10.26 10.99 -4.57
N SER A 994 9.73 12.21 -4.72
CA SER A 994 9.47 12.82 -6.02
C SER A 994 9.51 14.34 -5.96
N LEU A 995 9.84 14.95 -7.09
CA LEU A 995 9.86 16.40 -7.27
C LEU A 995 9.20 16.74 -8.60
N PHE A 996 8.22 17.63 -8.58
CA PHE A 996 7.48 18.08 -9.76
C PHE A 996 7.56 19.60 -9.88
N ASN A 997 7.79 20.10 -11.09
CA ASN A 997 7.75 21.52 -11.42
C ASN A 997 6.38 22.12 -11.04
N GLY A 998 6.41 23.31 -10.46
CA GLY A 998 5.20 24.02 -10.01
C GLY A 998 4.57 23.48 -8.72
N MET A 999 5.02 22.34 -8.19
CA MET A 999 4.58 21.85 -6.88
C MET A 999 5.49 22.35 -5.78
N ARG A 1000 4.91 22.83 -4.67
CA ARG A 1000 5.66 23.22 -3.47
C ARG A 1000 6.21 21.98 -2.78
N LEU A 1001 7.52 21.96 -2.51
CA LEU A 1001 8.15 21.02 -1.59
C LEU A 1001 8.41 21.74 -0.27
N THR A 1002 7.76 21.28 0.80
CA THR A 1002 8.02 21.73 2.18
C THR A 1002 8.86 20.66 2.89
N VAL A 1003 9.93 21.08 3.56
CA VAL A 1003 10.76 20.21 4.40
C VAL A 1003 10.94 20.86 5.77
N TYR A 1004 10.59 20.13 6.82
CA TYR A 1004 10.77 20.55 8.20
C TYR A 1004 12.00 19.87 8.81
N GLY A 1005 12.63 20.50 9.79
CA GLY A 1005 13.66 19.82 10.57
C GLY A 1005 14.06 20.53 11.86
N PHE A 1006 14.45 19.75 12.85
CA PHE A 1006 15.13 20.24 14.05
C PHE A 1006 16.64 20.24 13.79
N ILE A 1007 17.15 21.38 13.32
CA ILE A 1007 18.54 21.55 12.89
C ILE A 1007 19.19 22.68 13.68
N ASN A 1008 20.05 22.32 14.64
CA ASN A 1008 20.77 23.31 15.43
C ASN A 1008 21.80 24.05 14.56
N ASN A 1009 21.93 25.36 14.78
CA ASN A 1009 22.92 26.22 14.11
C ASN A 1009 22.93 26.14 12.57
N CYS A 1010 21.79 25.80 11.95
CA CYS A 1010 21.67 25.79 10.51
C CYS A 1010 21.66 27.22 9.94
N TYR A 1011 22.50 27.48 8.94
CA TYR A 1011 22.55 28.76 8.23
C TYR A 1011 22.29 28.62 6.72
N LYS A 1012 22.38 27.40 6.18
CA LYS A 1012 22.24 27.10 4.76
C LYS A 1012 21.67 25.69 4.57
N ALA A 1013 20.78 25.54 3.60
CA ALA A 1013 20.31 24.25 3.12
C ALA A 1013 20.32 24.19 1.58
N THR A 1014 20.70 23.05 1.01
CA THR A 1014 20.78 22.86 -0.44
C THR A 1014 19.94 21.67 -0.87
N LEU A 1015 18.91 21.90 -1.68
CA LEU A 1015 18.20 20.84 -2.40
C LEU A 1015 19.07 20.40 -3.59
N LYS A 1016 19.39 19.11 -3.67
CA LYS A 1016 20.07 18.46 -4.79
C LYS A 1016 19.14 17.43 -5.41
N ALA A 1017 19.06 17.40 -6.73
CA ALA A 1017 18.30 16.40 -7.47
C ALA A 1017 18.90 16.17 -8.86
N ASN A 1018 18.61 15.04 -9.50
CA ASN A 1018 19.01 14.75 -10.87
C ASN A 1018 17.78 14.72 -11.77
N VAL A 1019 17.74 15.62 -12.77
CA VAL A 1019 16.68 15.72 -13.77
C VAL A 1019 17.27 15.39 -15.13
N ASN A 1020 16.85 14.29 -15.76
CA ASN A 1020 17.34 13.84 -17.08
C ASN A 1020 18.88 13.75 -17.21
N GLY A 1021 19.59 13.42 -16.13
CA GLY A 1021 21.06 13.33 -16.12
C GLY A 1021 21.78 14.63 -15.74
N HIS A 1022 21.05 15.73 -15.53
CA HIS A 1022 21.57 17.01 -15.09
C HIS A 1022 21.30 17.24 -13.59
N GLU A 1023 22.30 17.73 -12.87
CA GLU A 1023 22.15 18.06 -11.46
C GLU A 1023 21.42 19.41 -11.30
N LEU A 1024 20.25 19.38 -10.66
CA LEU A 1024 19.52 20.54 -10.20
C LEU A 1024 19.97 20.84 -8.77
N THR A 1025 20.40 22.08 -8.51
CA THR A 1025 20.73 22.53 -7.16
C THR A 1025 20.00 23.83 -6.84
N THR A 1026 19.34 23.87 -5.69
CA THR A 1026 18.67 25.08 -5.17
C THR A 1026 19.12 25.30 -3.75
N THR A 1027 19.79 26.41 -3.49
CA THR A 1027 20.30 26.76 -2.16
C THR A 1027 19.46 27.84 -1.52
N VAL A 1028 19.17 27.69 -0.24
CA VAL A 1028 18.52 28.70 0.60
C VAL A 1028 19.39 29.00 1.82
N PHE A 1029 19.27 30.23 2.32
CA PHE A 1029 20.05 30.75 3.44
C PHE A 1029 19.13 31.37 4.48
N THR A 1030 19.57 31.38 5.73
CA THR A 1030 18.96 32.18 6.81
C THR A 1030 20.02 33.05 7.48
N SER A 1031 19.58 33.99 8.30
CA SER A 1031 20.43 34.78 9.19
C SER A 1031 19.77 34.92 10.56
N LYS A 1032 20.54 35.26 11.60
CA LYS A 1032 19.97 35.53 12.94
C LYS A 1032 18.94 36.66 12.97
N ILE A 1033 18.95 37.56 11.99
CA ILE A 1033 18.00 38.68 11.89
C ILE A 1033 16.62 38.21 11.40
N THR A 1034 16.58 37.11 10.63
CA THR A 1034 15.36 36.53 10.07
C THR A 1034 14.77 35.42 10.94
N GLU A 1035 15.41 35.11 12.07
CA GLU A 1035 14.92 34.13 13.04
C GLU A 1035 13.74 34.69 13.81
N THR A 1036 12.64 33.93 13.86
CA THR A 1036 11.49 34.24 14.70
C THR A 1036 11.63 33.56 16.06
N THR A 1037 10.93 34.06 17.06
CA THR A 1037 10.81 33.40 18.36
C THR A 1037 9.35 33.02 18.59
N GLY A 1038 9.09 31.75 18.86
CA GLY A 1038 7.72 31.25 18.93
C GLY A 1038 7.64 29.74 19.08
N LYS A 1039 6.46 29.20 18.78
CA LYS A 1039 6.18 27.76 18.77
C LYS A 1039 5.59 27.27 17.45
N ILE A 1040 5.35 28.15 16.46
CA ILE A 1040 4.59 27.79 15.25
C ILE A 1040 5.35 26.74 14.45
N LEU A 1041 6.62 27.02 14.12
CA LEU A 1041 7.45 26.08 13.36
C LEU A 1041 7.86 24.88 14.21
N HIS A 1042 8.04 25.03 15.53
CA HIS A 1042 8.30 23.88 16.39
C HIS A 1042 7.14 22.89 16.37
N CYS A 1043 5.90 23.38 16.50
CA CYS A 1043 4.71 22.55 16.46
C CYS A 1043 4.51 21.90 15.09
N LEU A 1044 4.70 22.65 13.99
CA LEU A 1044 4.61 22.10 12.63
C LEU A 1044 5.73 21.10 12.34
N THR A 1045 6.96 21.36 12.77
CA THR A 1045 8.11 20.44 12.59
C THR A 1045 7.88 19.15 13.37
N ALA A 1046 7.46 19.27 14.61
CA ALA A 1046 7.12 18.14 15.46
C ALA A 1046 5.96 17.32 14.86
N ARG A 1047 4.87 17.97 14.42
CA ARG A 1047 3.79 17.28 13.69
C ARG A 1047 4.31 16.59 12.44
N ALA A 1048 5.10 17.25 11.61
CA ALA A 1048 5.62 16.67 10.38
C ALA A 1048 6.48 15.41 10.65
N ILE A 1049 7.28 15.41 11.72
CA ILE A 1049 8.05 14.23 12.15
C ILE A 1049 7.13 13.11 12.66
N ILE A 1050 6.10 13.45 13.44
CA ILE A 1050 5.09 12.47 13.90
C ILE A 1050 4.35 11.87 12.69
N ASP A 1051 3.92 12.69 11.73
CA ASP A 1051 3.19 12.27 10.55
C ASP A 1051 4.06 11.42 9.62
N ASP A 1052 5.34 11.78 9.45
CA ASP A 1052 6.31 10.99 8.69
C ASP A 1052 6.61 9.66 9.40
N TRP A 1053 6.53 9.60 10.72
CA TRP A 1053 6.60 8.34 11.43
C TRP A 1053 5.30 7.51 11.31
N GLU A 1054 4.14 8.14 11.44
CA GLU A 1054 2.82 7.48 11.39
C GLU A 1054 2.59 6.87 10.01
N ASN A 1055 2.88 7.66 8.98
CA ASN A 1055 2.56 7.39 7.60
C ASN A 1055 3.77 7.00 6.74
N GLY A 1056 4.99 7.16 7.25
CA GLY A 1056 6.19 6.93 6.47
C GLY A 1056 6.61 5.48 6.40
N LEU A 1057 7.55 5.25 5.49
CA LEU A 1057 8.17 3.97 5.24
C LEU A 1057 9.48 3.92 6.03
N LEU A 1058 9.44 3.45 7.28
CA LEU A 1058 10.64 3.32 8.13
C LEU A 1058 11.41 2.03 7.81
N SER A 1059 10.73 1.03 7.24
CA SER A 1059 11.32 -0.23 6.79
C SER A 1059 10.52 -0.79 5.60
N THR A 1060 11.18 -1.54 4.72
CA THR A 1060 10.52 -2.28 3.63
C THR A 1060 9.76 -3.51 4.12
N ASP A 1061 9.97 -3.94 5.36
CA ASP A 1061 9.25 -5.05 6.00
C ASP A 1061 8.22 -4.49 6.98
N ASP A 1062 6.94 -4.81 6.80
CA ASP A 1062 5.83 -4.30 7.62
C ASP A 1062 6.01 -4.57 9.11
N THR A 1063 6.49 -5.76 9.46
CA THR A 1063 6.64 -6.19 10.85
C THR A 1063 7.78 -5.41 11.50
N VAL A 1064 8.88 -5.19 10.78
CA VAL A 1064 9.98 -4.32 11.24
C VAL A 1064 9.53 -2.86 11.26
N ASN A 1065 8.74 -2.40 10.30
CA ASN A 1065 8.19 -1.07 10.26
C ASN A 1065 7.33 -0.80 11.52
N GLU A 1066 6.43 -1.72 11.86
CA GLU A 1066 5.61 -1.62 13.09
C GLU A 1066 6.43 -1.78 14.38
N LEU A 1067 7.52 -2.55 14.38
CA LEU A 1067 8.46 -2.62 15.51
C LEU A 1067 9.21 -1.29 15.70
N ILE A 1068 9.74 -0.71 14.63
CA ILE A 1068 10.37 0.61 14.69
C ILE A 1068 9.33 1.61 15.18
N LYS A 1069 8.10 1.52 14.66
CA LYS A 1069 7.00 2.33 15.18
C LYS A 1069 6.83 2.18 16.69
N SER A 1070 6.64 0.97 17.20
CA SER A 1070 6.45 0.76 18.64
C SER A 1070 7.60 1.31 19.49
N GLN A 1071 8.84 1.22 19.02
CA GLN A 1071 10.02 1.74 19.73
C GLN A 1071 10.06 3.27 19.76
N TYR A 1072 9.60 3.92 18.70
CA TYR A 1072 9.53 5.37 18.60
C TYR A 1072 8.30 5.96 19.31
N LYS A 1073 7.38 5.12 19.82
CA LYS A 1073 6.22 5.56 20.61
C LYS A 1073 6.61 6.52 21.72
N GLN A 1074 7.64 6.19 22.51
CA GLN A 1074 8.08 7.06 23.60
C GLN A 1074 8.65 8.38 23.07
N HIS A 1075 9.43 8.35 21.99
CA HIS A 1075 9.94 9.56 21.36
C HIS A 1075 8.82 10.49 20.87
N ILE A 1076 7.74 9.93 20.33
CA ILE A 1076 6.54 10.69 19.92
C ILE A 1076 5.85 11.27 21.13
N ILE A 1077 5.69 10.51 22.21
CA ILE A 1077 5.11 11.03 23.47
C ILE A 1077 5.99 12.17 24.00
N ASP A 1078 7.30 12.03 24.01
CA ASP A 1078 8.25 13.06 24.48
C ASP A 1078 8.17 14.32 23.62
N LEU A 1079 8.07 14.17 22.31
CA LEU A 1079 7.98 15.28 21.36
C LEU A 1079 6.59 15.96 21.40
N SER A 1080 5.51 15.18 21.49
CA SER A 1080 4.14 15.64 21.75
C SER A 1080 4.05 16.40 23.07
N THR A 1081 4.62 15.90 24.15
CA THR A 1081 4.59 16.56 25.47
C THR A 1081 5.46 17.82 25.49
N LYS A 1082 6.68 17.78 24.90
CA LYS A 1082 7.58 18.94 24.80
C LYS A 1082 6.94 20.13 24.09
N TYR A 1083 6.25 19.88 22.97
CA TYR A 1083 5.63 20.93 22.15
C TYR A 1083 4.11 21.06 22.33
N SER A 1084 3.53 20.32 23.27
CA SER A 1084 2.10 20.32 23.59
C SER A 1084 1.20 19.95 22.39
N ILE A 1085 1.57 18.93 21.63
CA ILE A 1085 0.85 18.48 20.42
C ILE A 1085 0.06 17.21 20.71
N VAL A 1086 -1.21 17.20 20.29
CA VAL A 1086 -2.03 15.98 20.29
C VAL A 1086 -1.58 15.04 19.18
N SER A 1087 -1.42 13.76 19.52
CA SER A 1087 -1.06 12.67 18.61
C SER A 1087 -1.91 11.43 18.93
N PRO A 1088 -1.85 10.34 18.15
CA PRO A 1088 -2.57 9.11 18.45
C PRO A 1088 -2.25 8.50 19.83
N PHE A 1089 -1.09 8.85 20.42
CA PHE A 1089 -0.64 8.37 21.73
C PHE A 1089 -0.77 9.39 22.86
N THR A 1090 -1.20 10.61 22.59
CA THR A 1090 -1.26 11.68 23.59
C THR A 1090 -2.55 12.47 23.53
N SER A 1091 -2.98 12.97 24.69
CA SER A 1091 -4.21 13.73 24.83
C SER A 1091 -3.99 14.89 25.78
N PHE A 1092 -4.72 15.99 25.58
CA PHE A 1092 -4.77 17.04 26.59
C PHE A 1092 -5.72 16.62 27.71
N VAL A 1093 -5.26 16.73 28.96
CA VAL A 1093 -6.12 16.61 30.15
C VAL A 1093 -5.98 17.85 31.02
N ALA A 1094 -7.11 18.36 31.49
CA ALA A 1094 -7.22 19.50 32.38
C ALA A 1094 -8.18 19.14 33.52
N ILE A 1095 -7.74 19.26 34.78
CA ILE A 1095 -8.54 18.92 35.96
C ILE A 1095 -8.79 20.18 36.79
N GLU A 1096 -10.06 20.45 37.09
CA GLU A 1096 -10.51 21.49 38.01
C GLU A 1096 -10.87 20.83 39.35
N GLU A 1097 -9.93 20.85 40.29
CA GLU A 1097 -10.21 20.44 41.67
C GLU A 1097 -11.17 21.44 42.34
N ARG A 1098 -12.22 20.93 42.99
CA ARG A 1098 -13.28 21.72 43.63
C ARG A 1098 -13.37 21.40 45.12
N ASP A 1099 -13.36 22.44 45.94
CA ASP A 1099 -13.66 22.33 47.37
C ASP A 1099 -15.15 22.52 47.68
N LYS A 1100 -15.60 22.18 48.89
CA LYS A 1100 -17.03 22.28 49.28
C LYS A 1100 -17.59 23.71 49.22
N GLU A 1101 -16.74 24.74 49.32
CA GLU A 1101 -17.12 26.16 49.24
C GLU A 1101 -17.27 26.66 47.80
N ASP A 1102 -16.54 26.07 46.84
CA ASP A 1102 -16.57 26.44 45.41
C ASP A 1102 -17.88 26.06 44.71
N LYS A 1103 -18.68 25.15 45.29
CA LYS A 1103 -19.93 24.65 44.69
C LYS A 1103 -21.05 25.70 44.57
N ASN A 1104 -20.92 26.85 45.24
CA ASN A 1104 -21.94 27.90 45.30
C ASN A 1104 -21.54 29.22 44.58
N ILE A 1105 -20.36 29.29 43.96
CA ILE A 1105 -19.89 30.51 43.29
C ILE A 1105 -20.36 30.48 41.82
N GLN A 1106 -21.39 31.25 41.50
CA GLN A 1106 -21.82 31.54 40.13
C GLN A 1106 -21.39 32.96 39.76
N GLN A 1107 -20.19 33.11 39.19
CA GLN A 1107 -19.75 34.38 38.58
C GLN A 1107 -19.58 34.18 37.07
N GLY A 1108 -20.13 35.10 36.27
CA GLY A 1108 -20.02 35.06 34.81
C GLY A 1108 -18.59 35.27 34.33
N VAL A 1109 -18.22 34.64 33.21
CA VAL A 1109 -16.87 34.73 32.63
C VAL A 1109 -16.80 35.96 31.73
N ASN A 1110 -15.84 36.86 31.97
CA ASN A 1110 -15.63 38.03 31.11
C ASN A 1110 -14.73 37.68 29.91
N LEU A 1111 -15.35 37.31 28.79
CA LEU A 1111 -14.63 36.91 27.57
C LEU A 1111 -13.74 38.03 27.00
N LEU A 1112 -14.16 39.29 27.12
CA LEU A 1112 -13.38 40.43 26.65
C LEU A 1112 -12.03 40.50 27.35
N ASN A 1113 -11.97 40.30 28.67
CA ASN A 1113 -10.73 40.29 29.44
C ASN A 1113 -9.78 39.15 29.02
N ILE A 1114 -10.33 37.96 28.70
CA ILE A 1114 -9.54 36.81 28.22
C ILE A 1114 -8.94 37.09 26.83
N MET A 1115 -9.62 37.90 26.03
CA MET A 1115 -9.17 38.26 24.68
C MET A 1115 -8.19 39.44 24.64
N VAL A 1116 -8.06 40.24 25.72
CA VAL A 1116 -7.14 41.40 25.78
C VAL A 1116 -5.67 40.97 25.73
N ASP A 1117 -5.32 39.77 26.22
CA ASP A 1117 -3.94 39.26 26.25
C ASP A 1117 -3.32 38.96 24.87
N LYS A 1118 -4.11 39.00 23.78
CA LYS A 1118 -3.63 38.90 22.39
C LYS A 1118 -4.16 40.07 21.55
N ASP A 1119 -3.62 41.26 21.76
CA ASP A 1119 -3.75 42.32 20.75
C ASP A 1119 -2.95 41.93 19.51
N ILE A 1120 -3.66 41.69 18.41
CA ILE A 1120 -3.09 41.26 17.13
C ILE A 1120 -3.07 42.39 16.11
N ASP A 1121 -3.45 43.62 16.47
CA ASP A 1121 -3.36 44.75 15.54
C ASP A 1121 -1.90 45.21 15.40
N LEU A 1122 -1.23 44.71 14.37
CA LEU A 1122 0.14 45.10 14.02
C LEU A 1122 0.21 46.50 13.37
N LEU A 1123 -0.93 47.10 12.99
CA LEU A 1123 -1.00 48.35 12.24
C LEU A 1123 -1.91 49.39 12.96
N PRO A 1124 -1.65 49.73 14.23
CA PRO A 1124 -2.48 50.69 14.97
C PRO A 1124 -2.38 52.12 14.39
N TYR A 1125 -1.32 52.41 13.63
CA TYR A 1125 -1.04 53.70 13.01
C TYR A 1125 -1.71 53.88 11.63
N ILE A 1126 -2.34 52.83 11.08
CA ILE A 1126 -3.05 52.88 9.80
C ILE A 1126 -4.56 52.81 10.05
N GLY A 1127 -5.31 53.75 9.45
CA GLY A 1127 -6.77 53.73 9.45
C GLY A 1127 -7.31 52.61 8.54
N TRP A 1128 -8.54 52.17 8.78
CA TRP A 1128 -9.10 51.13 7.92
C TRP A 1128 -9.46 51.67 6.53
N ASP A 1129 -9.33 50.84 5.50
CA ASP A 1129 -9.73 51.21 4.13
C ASP A 1129 -11.19 51.71 4.11
N GLY A 1130 -11.39 52.92 3.59
CA GLY A 1130 -12.69 53.61 3.53
C GLY A 1130 -12.96 54.64 4.63
N GLU A 1131 -12.08 54.84 5.61
CA GLU A 1131 -12.23 55.90 6.63
C GLU A 1131 -11.61 57.25 6.25
N ASN A 1132 -10.77 57.33 5.21
CA ASN A 1132 -10.13 58.58 4.74
C ASN A 1132 -10.83 59.21 3.52
N SER A 1133 -12.15 59.13 3.46
CA SER A 1133 -12.96 59.92 2.52
C SER A 1133 -14.16 60.55 3.23
N GLN A 1134 -13.89 61.40 4.22
CA GLN A 1134 -14.78 62.49 4.66
C GLN A 1134 -13.97 63.72 5.03
#